data_AF-A0AAV1E9I7-F1
#
_entry.id   AF-A0AAV1E9I7-F1
#
_cell.length_a   1.000
_cell.length_b   1.000
_cell.length_c   1.000
_cell.angle_alpha   90.00
_cell.angle_beta   90.00
_cell.angle_gamma   90.00
#
_symmetry.space_group_name_H-M   'P 1'
#
loop_
_entity.id
_entity.type
_entity.pdbx_description
1 polymer ?
#
loop_
_entity_poly.entity_id
_entity_poly.type
_entity_poly.pdbx_seq_one_letter_code
_entity_poly.pdbx_strand_id
1 'polypeptide(L)'
;MAIYSPYSRILIVTFVILSSSFLSVSHGRRPVPPHINPNFRVKAVNLGGWLVTEGWIKPSLFDGIPNKDLLDGTGLQFKSVKVGKYLSAESGGGTIIVANRTNASSWETFKLWRNSETIFNFRVFNKQFVGIDKTAGGNGGTTLVATETNPGSSETFEIVRKSDDLNRVRIRAPNGYFLQVKTEELVSADFQGNSTWGDDDPSVFLIEFNGRLEGEFQVTNGYGPLNAPQVMREHWRTFIMEQDFKFISSNGLNTVRIPVGWWTAYPTPPKPFVAGSLQTLDNAFFWAEKYNLKVIIDLHCAPGSQNGWEHSGSRDGSQEWGQTSENIQQTVDVIDFLAARYAKRSSLLAIELINEPLSPGVSLENVTNYYKAGYDAVRKHTSNAYVILSNRLGPSKPTELLPLAGGMFKSAIDVHYYSLFDSVLSSYTVQQNVDYIKTNRSAQLSQISTSNGPLTFVGEWVAEWQVKGASKEDYQKFGAAQLEVVPPYINPNFQVRAVNLGGWLQVTEGWIKPSLFDGIPNKDLLDGTELHLNSVKVGKYLSVENGGGAKAVANRTTASSWETFRPWRINETNFNFRVFHKQFIGLDKAAGGKASTTLVATKTNPGLSETFEIVRKPGDLNRVRIKAPNGHFLQVNTEKLISADFEGDSKWADDDPSVFLIEVKGSPQGELQVTNGYGPLKLSSTSNENMQKRSSLLAIQLLNEPLAPIVSFQNITKYHKAGYEAVRKHTSTAYVILSAGLGSNASELFPLAVFFFFSALSGTTVYSQDVPFKAANLGGWLVVEGWMTPSLFDLDGVLNKDLLDGTQVQLKSTMLNKFLAAENGGGTNLVANRDTASGWETFTLWRIDENTFNLRVFNKQFVGIDDQSGSENVVATVSSPRSSETFQIERNPDDQFKVRIKAPNGLFLQAPDENTVVATYGDTSDWGDQNPSVFQMNIVRQITGEYQLTNAYGPVRASQVLQSHWNTYITEDDFKFMSDNGLTAVRIPVGWWIRYDQSPPLPFVGGSLQALDNAFDWAEKYGMKVIVDLHAVPGSQNPDAHSGTRDGNPEWGDSKIPETVQVIDFLAQRYSQRSSLGAIELMNEPREPYVQFATLSNYYQLGYDAVRKYTSNAYVILSKRLGNANSTEFLPIAGNMDRSVIDVHYYNLFSDQFNNLNIQQNIDFVRNTRAAELQEVTRTNGFPLSFVGEWTAAMAGSNFQDADYARFAQAQVEVYGKATFGWAYWSYKCDTCGMWSLRRMIERGLINLH
;
A
#
# COMPACT_ATOMS: atom_id res chain seq x y z
N MET A 1 8.36 -65.90 63.30
CA MET A 1 6.93 -65.64 63.54
C MET A 1 6.76 -64.14 63.74
N ALA A 2 5.75 -63.54 63.08
CA ALA A 2 4.75 -62.66 63.71
C ALA A 2 5.27 -61.47 64.57
N ILE A 3 4.78 -60.24 64.60
CA ILE A 3 3.48 -59.63 64.30
C ILE A 3 3.57 -58.20 64.91
N TYR A 4 2.91 -57.20 64.29
CA TYR A 4 2.29 -56.00 64.91
C TYR A 4 3.22 -54.88 65.45
N SER A 5 2.88 -53.58 65.54
CA SER A 5 1.76 -52.64 65.27
C SER A 5 2.16 -51.33 66.04
N PRO A 6 1.45 -50.18 66.11
CA PRO A 6 0.48 -49.48 65.24
C PRO A 6 0.94 -48.04 64.89
N TYR A 7 0.32 -47.38 63.92
CA TYR A 7 -0.23 -46.00 64.03
C TYR A 7 -0.94 -45.66 62.72
N SER A 8 -2.12 -46.25 62.57
CA SER A 8 -3.16 -45.87 61.63
C SER A 8 -3.96 -44.72 62.24
N ARG A 9 -4.06 -43.56 61.56
CA ARG A 9 -5.27 -42.68 61.50
C ARG A 9 -5.10 -41.27 60.90
N ILE A 10 -3.95 -40.85 60.33
CA ILE A 10 -3.82 -39.48 59.76
C ILE A 10 -3.45 -39.42 58.26
N LEU A 11 -3.14 -40.53 57.59
CA LEU A 11 -2.61 -40.49 56.21
C LEU A 11 -3.54 -41.01 55.09
N ILE A 12 -4.85 -41.14 55.35
CA ILE A 12 -5.83 -41.67 54.37
C ILE A 12 -6.77 -40.59 53.79
N VAL A 13 -6.61 -39.30 54.16
CA VAL A 13 -7.38 -38.18 53.55
C VAL A 13 -6.54 -37.30 52.62
N THR A 14 -5.21 -37.43 52.60
CA THR A 14 -4.34 -36.61 51.72
C THR A 14 -3.91 -37.34 50.44
N PHE A 15 -4.26 -38.62 50.26
CA PHE A 15 -3.80 -39.42 49.11
C PHE A 15 -4.88 -39.68 48.03
N VAL A 16 -6.05 -39.04 48.13
CA VAL A 16 -7.16 -39.18 47.15
C VAL A 16 -7.47 -37.86 46.40
N ILE A 17 -6.69 -36.78 46.59
CA ILE A 17 -6.88 -35.49 45.88
C ILE A 17 -5.73 -35.15 44.89
N LEU A 18 -4.75 -36.04 44.68
CA LEU A 18 -3.64 -35.80 43.73
C LEU A 18 -3.48 -36.85 42.63
N SER A 19 -4.54 -37.62 42.34
CA SER A 19 -4.58 -38.61 41.26
C SER A 19 -5.58 -38.22 40.15
N SER A 20 -5.32 -37.14 39.43
CA SER A 20 -5.93 -36.89 38.11
C SER A 20 -5.21 -35.76 37.35
N SER A 21 -3.92 -35.92 37.04
CA SER A 21 -3.22 -35.14 35.98
C SER A 21 -1.80 -35.68 35.82
N PHE A 22 -1.61 -36.78 35.08
CA PHE A 22 -0.39 -37.12 34.31
C PHE A 22 -0.63 -38.48 33.63
N LEU A 23 -1.59 -38.48 32.70
CA LEU A 23 -1.62 -39.46 31.61
C LEU A 23 -1.38 -38.65 30.34
N SER A 24 -0.11 -38.49 29.92
CA SER A 24 0.16 -38.23 28.51
C SER A 24 0.57 -39.54 27.86
N VAL A 25 -0.31 -39.94 26.95
CA VAL A 25 -0.25 -41.14 26.14
C VAL A 25 0.95 -41.05 25.22
N SER A 26 1.74 -42.14 25.19
CA SER A 26 2.69 -42.44 24.14
C SER A 26 2.07 -42.20 22.75
N HIS A 27 2.47 -41.13 22.06
CA HIS A 27 2.20 -40.97 20.65
C HIS A 27 3.44 -41.41 19.88
N GLY A 28 3.28 -42.54 19.17
CA GLY A 28 4.32 -43.15 18.37
C GLY A 28 4.95 -42.19 17.38
N ARG A 29 6.21 -42.50 17.02
CA ARG A 29 6.86 -41.98 15.81
C ARG A 29 5.86 -41.99 14.67
N ARG A 30 5.44 -40.81 14.21
CA ARG A 30 4.66 -40.69 12.98
C ARG A 30 5.55 -41.17 11.81
N PRO A 31 5.00 -41.92 10.84
CA PRO A 31 5.73 -42.37 9.68
C PRO A 31 6.21 -41.17 8.87
N VAL A 32 7.43 -41.23 8.36
CA VAL A 32 7.89 -40.35 7.27
C VAL A 32 6.94 -40.60 6.08
N PRO A 33 6.16 -39.60 5.63
CA PRO A 33 5.29 -39.78 4.46
C PRO A 33 6.12 -39.89 3.17
N PRO A 34 5.61 -40.59 2.15
CA PRO A 34 6.33 -40.90 0.93
C PRO A 34 6.70 -39.62 0.17
N HIS A 35 7.95 -39.58 -0.31
CA HIS A 35 8.55 -38.61 -1.22
C HIS A 35 7.61 -37.48 -1.69
N ILE A 36 7.58 -36.37 -0.95
CA ILE A 36 7.18 -35.09 -1.54
C ILE A 36 8.17 -34.82 -2.66
N ASN A 37 7.69 -34.66 -3.89
CA ASN A 37 8.52 -34.13 -4.96
C ASN A 37 8.91 -32.71 -4.52
N PRO A 38 10.18 -32.47 -4.17
CA PRO A 38 10.62 -31.15 -3.72
C PRO A 38 10.28 -30.09 -4.79
N ASN A 39 10.23 -30.50 -6.06
CA ASN A 39 9.99 -29.61 -7.19
C ASN A 39 8.51 -29.25 -7.46
N PHE A 40 7.53 -29.70 -6.66
CA PHE A 40 6.13 -29.32 -6.91
C PHE A 40 5.89 -27.86 -6.53
N ARG A 41 5.78 -26.99 -7.55
CA ARG A 41 5.38 -25.60 -7.40
C ARG A 41 3.95 -25.38 -7.85
N VAL A 42 3.11 -24.76 -7.02
CA VAL A 42 1.76 -24.35 -7.46
C VAL A 42 1.91 -23.13 -8.36
N LYS A 43 1.23 -23.16 -9.50
CA LYS A 43 1.11 -22.09 -10.47
C LYS A 43 -0.37 -21.96 -10.78
N ALA A 44 -1.01 -21.03 -10.12
CA ALA A 44 -2.47 -20.91 -10.11
C ALA A 44 -2.94 -19.61 -10.73
N VAL A 45 -4.24 -19.58 -11.02
CA VAL A 45 -4.98 -18.38 -11.37
C VAL A 45 -6.19 -18.24 -10.45
N ASN A 46 -6.51 -17.02 -10.00
CA ASN A 46 -7.76 -16.72 -9.33
C ASN A 46 -8.89 -16.57 -10.35
N LEU A 47 -10.00 -17.27 -10.10
CA LEU A 47 -11.21 -17.18 -10.92
C LEU A 47 -12.18 -16.15 -10.32
N GLY A 48 -11.67 -14.94 -10.07
CA GLY A 48 -12.41 -13.80 -9.52
C GLY A 48 -13.53 -13.33 -10.44
N GLY A 49 -14.59 -12.77 -9.85
CA GLY A 49 -15.79 -12.38 -10.57
C GLY A 49 -16.67 -13.53 -11.07
N TRP A 50 -16.40 -14.80 -10.71
CA TRP A 50 -17.20 -15.96 -11.14
C TRP A 50 -18.27 -16.38 -10.12
N LEU A 51 -17.89 -17.12 -9.06
CA LEU A 51 -18.82 -17.56 -8.01
C LEU A 51 -19.03 -16.52 -6.89
N VAL A 52 -18.21 -15.48 -6.92
CA VAL A 52 -18.35 -14.22 -6.18
C VAL A 52 -18.18 -13.11 -7.21
N THR A 53 -19.20 -12.26 -7.39
CA THR A 53 -19.13 -11.19 -8.39
C THR A 53 -18.48 -9.92 -7.86
N GLU A 54 -17.76 -9.24 -8.75
CA GLU A 54 -17.18 -7.92 -8.55
C GLU A 54 -17.50 -7.05 -9.77
N GLY A 55 -18.06 -5.87 -9.53
CA GLY A 55 -18.58 -4.98 -10.57
C GLY A 55 -17.50 -4.43 -11.46
N TRP A 56 -16.29 -4.21 -10.94
CA TRP A 56 -15.17 -3.79 -11.76
C TRP A 56 -14.67 -4.90 -12.72
N ILE A 57 -14.83 -6.19 -12.35
CA ILE A 57 -14.48 -7.35 -13.19
C ILE A 57 -15.54 -7.57 -14.28
N LYS A 58 -16.83 -7.47 -13.92
CA LYS A 58 -17.94 -7.66 -14.84
C LYS A 58 -18.98 -6.54 -14.68
N PRO A 59 -18.68 -5.30 -15.14
CA PRO A 59 -19.61 -4.16 -14.97
C PRO A 59 -20.95 -4.38 -15.65
N SER A 60 -20.90 -5.05 -16.81
CA SER A 60 -22.09 -5.41 -17.59
C SER A 60 -23.09 -6.29 -16.87
N LEU A 61 -22.70 -6.97 -15.78
CA LEU A 61 -23.65 -7.73 -14.97
C LEU A 61 -24.70 -6.82 -14.32
N PHE A 62 -24.37 -5.56 -14.06
CA PHE A 62 -25.22 -4.58 -13.38
C PHE A 62 -26.07 -3.72 -14.34
N ASP A 63 -25.82 -3.79 -15.66
CA ASP A 63 -26.44 -2.91 -16.65
C ASP A 63 -27.96 -3.04 -16.74
N GLY A 64 -28.48 -4.25 -16.50
CA GLY A 64 -29.91 -4.53 -16.55
C GLY A 64 -30.68 -4.08 -15.30
N ILE A 65 -30.02 -3.52 -14.29
CA ILE A 65 -30.65 -3.12 -13.04
C ILE A 65 -31.25 -1.71 -13.17
N PRO A 66 -32.56 -1.51 -12.93
CA PRO A 66 -33.15 -0.17 -12.89
C PRO A 66 -32.53 0.67 -11.77
N ASN A 67 -32.19 1.93 -12.03
CA ASN A 67 -31.49 2.78 -11.06
C ASN A 67 -30.23 2.08 -10.49
N LYS A 68 -29.40 1.48 -11.36
CA LYS A 68 -28.17 0.77 -10.96
C LYS A 68 -27.14 1.65 -10.24
N ASP A 69 -27.31 2.96 -10.30
CA ASP A 69 -26.52 3.92 -9.55
C ASP A 69 -27.04 4.17 -8.12
N LEU A 70 -28.18 3.56 -7.75
CA LEU A 70 -28.78 3.57 -6.41
C LEU A 70 -28.86 2.15 -5.84
N LEU A 71 -27.72 1.46 -5.78
CA LEU A 71 -27.60 0.13 -5.16
C LEU A 71 -27.22 0.25 -3.67
N ASP A 72 -27.42 -0.82 -2.90
CA ASP A 72 -27.04 -0.83 -1.48
C ASP A 72 -25.57 -0.42 -1.30
N GLY A 73 -25.32 0.40 -0.29
CA GLY A 73 -24.00 0.93 0.03
C GLY A 73 -23.58 2.17 -0.74
N THR A 74 -24.32 2.56 -1.78
CA THR A 74 -24.08 3.83 -2.47
C THR A 74 -24.16 4.98 -1.47
N GLY A 75 -23.09 5.75 -1.34
CA GLY A 75 -23.05 6.96 -0.52
C GLY A 75 -23.68 8.12 -1.27
N LEU A 76 -24.69 8.75 -0.68
CA LEU A 76 -25.40 9.89 -1.26
C LEU A 76 -25.23 11.13 -0.39
N GLN A 77 -25.04 12.28 -1.03
CA GLN A 77 -25.04 13.58 -0.39
C GLN A 77 -26.13 14.43 -1.07
N PHE A 78 -26.92 15.15 -0.27
CA PHE A 78 -28.07 15.91 -0.77
C PHE A 78 -27.89 17.39 -0.46
N LYS A 79 -27.66 18.22 -1.49
CA LYS A 79 -27.55 19.67 -1.36
C LYS A 79 -28.88 20.33 -1.69
N SER A 80 -29.48 21.04 -0.75
CA SER A 80 -30.70 21.81 -1.01
C SER A 80 -30.39 22.93 -1.99
N VAL A 81 -31.18 23.05 -3.05
CA VAL A 81 -31.01 24.14 -4.03
C VAL A 81 -31.45 25.49 -3.46
N LYS A 82 -32.45 25.49 -2.55
CA LYS A 82 -33.01 26.69 -1.94
C LYS A 82 -32.04 27.40 -1.00
N VAL A 83 -31.34 26.65 -0.14
CA VAL A 83 -30.40 27.23 0.85
C VAL A 83 -28.93 27.03 0.46
N GLY A 84 -28.63 26.20 -0.53
CA GLY A 84 -27.26 25.93 -0.98
C GLY A 84 -26.42 25.12 0.02
N LYS A 85 -27.07 24.42 0.97
CA LYS A 85 -26.44 23.62 2.03
C LYS A 85 -26.80 22.14 1.92
N TYR A 86 -25.91 21.28 2.41
CA TYR A 86 -26.11 19.83 2.47
C TYR A 86 -26.97 19.42 3.65
N LEU A 87 -27.78 18.38 3.44
CA LEU A 87 -28.41 17.64 4.51
C LEU A 87 -27.33 17.00 5.39
N SER A 88 -27.47 17.14 6.70
CA SER A 88 -26.53 16.59 7.68
C SER A 88 -27.27 15.87 8.81
N ALA A 89 -26.75 14.69 9.16
CA ALA A 89 -27.09 14.01 10.39
C ALA A 89 -26.12 14.49 11.48
N GLU A 90 -26.50 15.53 12.22
CA GLU A 90 -25.65 16.11 13.26
C GLU A 90 -25.16 15.05 14.26
N SER A 91 -23.91 15.17 14.69
CA SER A 91 -23.22 14.16 15.51
C SER A 91 -23.13 12.77 14.87
N GLY A 92 -23.43 12.63 13.58
CA GLY A 92 -23.45 11.37 12.84
C GLY A 92 -24.74 10.56 12.98
N GLY A 93 -25.74 11.04 13.74
CA GLY A 93 -27.00 10.34 14.05
C GLY A 93 -27.46 10.56 15.50
N GLY A 94 -28.71 10.22 15.78
CA GLY A 94 -29.33 10.29 17.11
C GLY A 94 -30.20 11.53 17.34
N THR A 95 -30.32 12.38 16.34
CA THR A 95 -31.07 13.64 16.39
C THR A 95 -31.79 13.91 15.06
N ILE A 96 -32.34 15.11 14.92
CA ILE A 96 -32.98 15.59 13.69
C ILE A 96 -32.00 15.67 12.51
N ILE A 97 -32.53 15.60 11.29
CA ILE A 97 -31.78 15.96 10.08
C ILE A 97 -31.93 17.46 9.82
N VAL A 98 -30.80 18.11 9.55
CA VAL A 98 -30.70 19.55 9.29
C VAL A 98 -30.09 19.81 7.91
N ALA A 99 -30.07 21.07 7.46
CA ALA A 99 -29.53 21.50 6.18
C ALA A 99 -28.63 22.74 6.34
N ASN A 100 -27.56 22.62 7.12
CA ASN A 100 -26.72 23.74 7.56
C ASN A 100 -25.26 23.65 7.07
N ARG A 101 -24.87 22.62 6.30
CA ARG A 101 -23.47 22.38 5.93
C ARG A 101 -23.13 22.90 4.54
N THR A 102 -22.05 23.67 4.43
CA THR A 102 -21.59 24.21 3.13
C THR A 102 -20.84 23.16 2.30
N ASN A 103 -20.12 22.27 2.96
CA ASN A 103 -19.34 21.18 2.36
C ASN A 103 -19.81 19.85 2.95
N ALA A 104 -19.74 18.79 2.16
CA ALA A 104 -20.12 17.46 2.59
C ALA A 104 -18.91 16.64 3.05
N SER A 105 -19.08 15.92 4.16
CA SER A 105 -18.13 14.94 4.69
C SER A 105 -18.92 13.73 5.20
N SER A 106 -18.49 13.13 6.31
CA SER A 106 -19.04 11.87 6.84
C SER A 106 -20.48 12.00 7.37
N TRP A 107 -20.88 13.15 7.92
CA TRP A 107 -22.22 13.35 8.50
C TRP A 107 -23.27 13.73 7.46
N GLU A 108 -22.83 14.23 6.30
CA GLU A 108 -23.66 14.59 5.16
C GLU A 108 -23.80 13.43 4.16
N THR A 109 -23.09 12.33 4.40
CA THR A 109 -23.11 11.14 3.56
C THR A 109 -24.09 10.10 4.11
N PHE A 110 -25.11 9.78 3.32
CA PHE A 110 -26.14 8.79 3.63
C PHE A 110 -25.94 7.54 2.78
N LYS A 111 -25.73 6.39 3.42
CA LYS A 111 -25.59 5.12 2.72
C LYS A 111 -26.95 4.52 2.39
N LEU A 112 -27.15 4.12 1.14
CA LEU A 112 -28.41 3.53 0.68
C LEU A 112 -28.57 2.08 1.13
N TRP A 113 -29.78 1.75 1.59
CA TRP A 113 -30.29 0.39 1.64
C TRP A 113 -31.47 0.28 0.67
N ARG A 114 -31.36 -0.57 -0.36
CA ARG A 114 -32.37 -0.67 -1.41
C ARG A 114 -33.41 -1.72 -1.05
N ASN A 115 -34.68 -1.30 -0.97
CA ASN A 115 -35.80 -2.19 -0.65
C ASN A 115 -36.55 -2.63 -1.92
N SER A 116 -36.60 -1.75 -2.93
CA SER A 116 -37.12 -2.03 -4.26
C SER A 116 -36.44 -1.13 -5.30
N GLU A 117 -36.93 -1.13 -6.55
CA GLU A 117 -36.42 -0.24 -7.60
C GLU A 117 -36.53 1.25 -7.27
N THR A 118 -37.48 1.61 -6.42
CA THR A 118 -37.82 3.00 -6.11
C THR A 118 -37.81 3.31 -4.63
N ILE A 119 -37.78 2.31 -3.74
CA ILE A 119 -37.86 2.49 -2.28
C ILE A 119 -36.51 2.17 -1.62
N PHE A 120 -36.07 3.09 -0.76
CA PHE A 120 -34.77 3.07 -0.12
C PHE A 120 -34.87 3.41 1.37
N ASN A 121 -33.91 2.96 2.17
CA ASN A 121 -33.60 3.56 3.47
C ASN A 121 -32.28 4.33 3.38
N PHE A 122 -32.13 5.36 4.20
CA PHE A 122 -30.89 6.14 4.31
C PHE A 122 -30.24 5.88 5.66
N ARG A 123 -29.02 5.33 5.65
CA ARG A 123 -28.25 5.05 6.87
C ARG A 123 -27.17 6.10 7.07
N VAL A 124 -27.09 6.66 8.27
CA VAL A 124 -26.14 7.71 8.66
C VAL A 124 -24.88 7.13 9.31
N PHE A 125 -23.88 7.98 9.59
CA PHE A 125 -22.56 7.59 10.09
C PHE A 125 -22.60 6.68 11.33
N ASN A 126 -23.44 6.98 12.32
CA ASN A 126 -23.62 6.19 13.54
C ASN A 126 -24.54 4.97 13.35
N LYS A 127 -24.68 4.47 12.12
CA LYS A 127 -25.43 3.26 11.77
C LYS A 127 -26.94 3.33 11.99
N GLN A 128 -27.49 4.51 12.26
CA GLN A 128 -28.92 4.75 12.39
C GLN A 128 -29.57 5.08 11.03
N PHE A 129 -30.90 5.01 10.96
CA PHE A 129 -31.66 5.26 9.76
C PHE A 129 -32.44 6.56 9.86
N VAL A 130 -32.40 7.35 8.79
CA VAL A 130 -33.28 8.50 8.63
C VAL A 130 -34.72 8.01 8.58
N GLY A 131 -35.60 8.67 9.30
CA GLY A 131 -37.02 8.37 9.36
C GLY A 131 -37.84 9.57 9.79
N ILE A 132 -39.15 9.39 9.78
CA ILE A 132 -40.10 10.36 10.32
C ILE A 132 -40.30 10.11 11.82
N ASP A 133 -40.20 11.15 12.65
CA ASP A 133 -40.43 11.06 14.11
C ASP A 133 -41.86 10.57 14.42
N LYS A 134 -41.94 9.43 15.12
CA LYS A 134 -43.19 8.75 15.53
C LYS A 134 -43.79 9.30 16.83
N THR A 135 -43.02 10.06 17.61
CA THR A 135 -43.38 10.48 18.98
C THR A 135 -44.16 11.79 19.03
N ALA A 136 -44.15 12.57 17.93
CA ALA A 136 -45.05 13.70 17.73
C ALA A 136 -46.48 13.19 17.45
N GLY A 137 -47.32 13.19 18.49
CA GLY A 137 -48.57 12.44 18.56
C GLY A 137 -49.60 12.62 17.42
N GLY A 138 -50.32 11.53 17.14
CA GLY A 138 -51.69 11.51 16.62
C GLY A 138 -51.90 11.72 15.12
N ASN A 139 -51.06 12.49 14.43
CA ASN A 139 -51.10 12.69 12.98
C ASN A 139 -49.66 12.62 12.47
N GLY A 140 -49.29 11.52 11.79
CA GLY A 140 -47.93 11.14 11.39
C GLY A 140 -46.94 12.31 11.30
N GLY A 141 -45.91 12.27 12.15
CA GLY A 141 -44.94 13.36 12.29
C GLY A 141 -44.38 13.84 10.95
N THR A 142 -43.84 15.06 10.94
CA THR A 142 -43.26 15.65 9.73
C THR A 142 -41.76 15.89 9.88
N THR A 143 -41.21 15.88 11.10
CA THR A 143 -39.79 16.09 11.33
C THR A 143 -38.96 14.86 10.95
N LEU A 144 -37.82 15.09 10.30
CA LEU A 144 -36.85 14.03 10.00
C LEU A 144 -35.89 13.82 11.16
N VAL A 145 -35.69 12.56 11.54
CA VAL A 145 -34.77 12.13 12.59
C VAL A 145 -33.94 10.96 12.11
N ALA A 146 -32.76 10.75 12.68
CA ALA A 146 -31.91 9.57 12.44
C ALA A 146 -31.64 8.81 13.73
N THR A 147 -32.69 8.22 14.33
CA THR A 147 -32.62 7.62 15.68
C THR A 147 -32.68 6.10 15.70
N GLU A 148 -33.28 5.48 14.68
CA GLU A 148 -33.54 4.04 14.66
C GLU A 148 -32.35 3.24 14.16
N THR A 149 -32.00 2.13 14.82
CA THR A 149 -30.91 1.23 14.37
C THR A 149 -31.40 0.16 13.40
N ASN A 150 -32.72 -0.05 13.30
CA ASN A 150 -33.35 -0.95 12.34
C ASN A 150 -34.45 -0.18 11.59
N PRO A 151 -34.46 -0.20 10.24
CA PRO A 151 -35.44 0.56 9.48
C PRO A 151 -36.82 -0.12 9.53
N GLY A 152 -37.85 0.66 9.84
CA GLY A 152 -39.26 0.31 9.72
C GLY A 152 -39.94 1.10 8.61
N SER A 153 -41.27 1.18 8.68
CA SER A 153 -42.08 1.86 7.64
C SER A 153 -41.88 3.38 7.59
N SER A 154 -41.37 4.01 8.64
CA SER A 154 -41.08 5.46 8.67
C SER A 154 -39.74 5.82 8.05
N GLU A 155 -38.86 4.84 7.87
CA GLU A 155 -37.50 5.02 7.34
C GLU A 155 -37.43 4.78 5.82
N THR A 156 -38.57 4.54 5.16
CA THR A 156 -38.62 4.22 3.72
C THR A 156 -38.90 5.46 2.87
N PHE A 157 -38.03 5.75 1.92
CA PHE A 157 -38.12 6.93 1.04
C PHE A 157 -38.03 6.53 -0.43
N GLU A 158 -38.64 7.34 -1.28
CA GLU A 158 -38.52 7.25 -2.73
C GLU A 158 -37.71 8.43 -3.27
N ILE A 159 -36.68 8.14 -4.07
CA ILE A 159 -35.91 9.17 -4.78
C ILE A 159 -36.55 9.39 -6.15
N VAL A 160 -37.19 10.55 -6.31
CA VAL A 160 -37.81 10.98 -7.56
C VAL A 160 -36.84 11.89 -8.31
N ARG A 161 -36.37 11.46 -9.48
CA ARG A 161 -35.44 12.23 -10.32
C ARG A 161 -36.17 13.10 -11.32
N LYS A 162 -35.62 14.28 -11.62
CA LYS A 162 -36.05 15.09 -12.75
C LYS A 162 -35.62 14.41 -14.05
N SER A 163 -36.55 14.28 -15.01
CA SER A 163 -36.37 13.45 -16.21
C SER A 163 -35.23 13.88 -17.13
N ASP A 164 -34.91 15.17 -17.15
CA ASP A 164 -33.88 15.81 -17.99
C ASP A 164 -32.65 16.27 -17.18
N ASP A 165 -32.66 16.10 -15.85
CA ASP A 165 -31.52 16.33 -14.97
C ASP A 165 -31.55 15.32 -13.82
N LEU A 166 -30.93 14.16 -14.04
CA LEU A 166 -30.98 13.04 -13.09
C LEU A 166 -30.28 13.35 -11.76
N ASN A 167 -29.46 14.39 -11.69
CA ASN A 167 -28.82 14.84 -10.46
C ASN A 167 -29.74 15.71 -9.60
N ARG A 168 -30.87 16.17 -10.15
CA ARG A 168 -31.86 16.97 -9.42
C ARG A 168 -33.00 16.07 -8.97
N VAL A 169 -33.18 15.96 -7.66
CA VAL A 169 -34.06 14.98 -7.03
C VAL A 169 -35.03 15.61 -6.04
N ARG A 170 -36.13 14.91 -5.82
CA ARG A 170 -37.00 15.07 -4.65
C ARG A 170 -37.03 13.75 -3.90
N ILE A 171 -37.20 13.81 -2.58
CA ILE A 171 -37.24 12.63 -1.73
C ILE A 171 -38.64 12.53 -1.15
N ARG A 172 -39.42 11.52 -1.54
CA ARG A 172 -40.78 11.29 -1.03
C ARG A 172 -40.69 10.39 0.20
N ALA A 173 -41.29 10.84 1.29
CA ALA A 173 -41.33 10.12 2.55
C ALA A 173 -42.55 9.19 2.62
N PRO A 174 -42.63 8.27 3.61
CA PRO A 174 -43.68 7.25 3.64
C PRO A 174 -45.07 7.80 3.97
N ASN A 175 -45.17 9.03 4.46
CA ASN A 175 -46.44 9.74 4.63
C ASN A 175 -47.00 10.33 3.32
N GLY A 176 -46.31 10.12 2.19
CA GLY A 176 -46.73 10.56 0.85
C GLY A 176 -46.25 11.95 0.45
N TYR A 177 -45.67 12.73 1.37
CA TYR A 177 -45.16 14.06 1.10
C TYR A 177 -43.66 14.05 0.73
N PHE A 178 -43.21 15.11 0.05
CA PHE A 178 -41.79 15.31 -0.20
C PHE A 178 -41.09 15.94 1.02
N LEU A 179 -39.81 15.61 1.19
CA LEU A 179 -38.91 16.34 2.06
C LEU A 179 -38.79 17.79 1.61
N GLN A 180 -38.68 18.71 2.56
CA GLN A 180 -38.40 20.12 2.31
C GLN A 180 -37.51 20.72 3.39
N VAL A 181 -36.64 21.65 2.97
CA VAL A 181 -35.86 22.49 3.89
C VAL A 181 -36.69 23.72 4.24
N LYS A 182 -37.18 23.77 5.49
CA LYS A 182 -37.91 24.94 6.01
C LYS A 182 -36.94 26.04 6.46
N THR A 183 -35.92 25.64 7.21
CA THR A 183 -34.78 26.45 7.64
C THR A 183 -33.53 25.58 7.60
N GLU A 184 -32.34 26.17 7.77
CA GLU A 184 -31.09 25.40 7.88
C GLU A 184 -31.10 24.39 9.05
N GLU A 185 -31.95 24.61 10.06
CA GLU A 185 -32.07 23.76 11.26
C GLU A 185 -33.29 22.82 11.23
N LEU A 186 -34.13 22.87 10.17
CA LEU A 186 -35.36 22.08 10.12
C LEU A 186 -35.65 21.55 8.72
N VAL A 187 -35.56 20.23 8.59
CA VAL A 187 -36.00 19.45 7.43
C VAL A 187 -37.26 18.67 7.78
N SER A 188 -38.30 18.78 6.95
CA SER A 188 -39.60 18.15 7.19
C SER A 188 -40.19 17.45 5.97
N ALA A 189 -41.02 16.43 6.17
CA ALA A 189 -41.73 15.64 5.18
C ALA A 189 -43.22 16.05 5.08
N ASP A 190 -43.51 17.26 4.61
CA ASP A 190 -44.88 17.80 4.49
C ASP A 190 -45.11 18.63 3.23
N PHE A 191 -44.20 18.53 2.25
CA PHE A 191 -44.33 19.25 0.99
C PHE A 191 -45.25 18.54 0.00
N GLN A 192 -46.32 19.22 -0.41
CA GLN A 192 -47.34 18.74 -1.35
C GLN A 192 -47.09 19.13 -2.82
N GLY A 193 -46.15 20.07 -3.05
CA GLY A 193 -46.08 20.85 -4.29
C GLY A 193 -45.76 20.06 -5.56
N ASN A 194 -46.46 20.39 -6.64
CA ASN A 194 -46.35 19.86 -7.99
C ASN A 194 -46.17 21.04 -8.95
N SER A 195 -44.93 21.29 -9.42
CA SER A 195 -44.61 21.56 -10.85
C SER A 195 -43.25 22.22 -11.10
N THR A 196 -42.67 22.98 -10.16
CA THR A 196 -41.39 23.68 -10.40
C THR A 196 -40.21 22.88 -9.84
N TRP A 197 -39.11 22.78 -10.59
CA TRP A 197 -37.84 22.19 -10.16
C TRP A 197 -36.76 23.28 -9.97
N GLY A 198 -37.22 24.51 -9.73
CA GLY A 198 -36.39 25.71 -9.63
C GLY A 198 -35.47 25.71 -8.42
N ASP A 199 -34.47 26.57 -8.44
CA ASP A 199 -33.49 26.70 -7.36
C ASP A 199 -34.09 27.34 -6.08
N ASP A 200 -35.32 27.82 -6.13
CA ASP A 200 -36.08 28.35 -4.99
C ASP A 200 -37.00 27.31 -4.32
N ASP A 201 -37.15 26.11 -4.91
CA ASP A 201 -38.02 25.07 -4.39
C ASP A 201 -37.38 24.38 -3.17
N PRO A 202 -38.01 24.44 -1.98
CA PRO A 202 -37.44 23.86 -0.75
C PRO A 202 -37.37 22.33 -0.77
N SER A 203 -38.08 21.67 -1.69
CA SER A 203 -38.14 20.21 -1.80
C SER A 203 -37.13 19.61 -2.76
N VAL A 204 -36.37 20.45 -3.47
CA VAL A 204 -35.43 20.03 -4.51
C VAL A 204 -34.01 19.95 -3.94
N PHE A 205 -33.33 18.86 -4.25
CA PHE A 205 -31.95 18.60 -3.85
C PHE A 205 -31.10 18.25 -5.08
N LEU A 206 -29.84 18.67 -5.09
CA LEU A 206 -28.81 18.08 -5.93
C LEU A 206 -28.25 16.85 -5.21
N ILE A 207 -28.17 15.73 -5.92
CA ILE A 207 -27.59 14.49 -5.44
C ILE A 207 -26.14 14.37 -5.91
N GLU A 208 -25.25 14.07 -4.97
CA GLU A 208 -23.83 13.76 -5.24
C GLU A 208 -23.52 12.35 -4.73
N PHE A 209 -22.65 11.64 -5.47
CA PHE A 209 -22.29 10.26 -5.16
C PHE A 209 -20.92 10.21 -4.48
N ASN A 210 -20.86 9.54 -3.34
CA ASN A 210 -19.65 9.34 -2.55
C ASN A 210 -19.40 7.83 -2.39
N GLY A 211 -18.84 7.22 -3.44
CA GLY A 211 -18.55 5.79 -3.49
C GLY A 211 -19.76 4.90 -3.81
N ARG A 212 -19.49 3.72 -4.38
CA ARG A 212 -20.46 2.68 -4.70
C ARG A 212 -19.87 1.31 -4.40
N LEU A 213 -20.74 0.39 -4.00
CA LEU A 213 -20.42 -1.02 -3.90
C LEU A 213 -21.07 -1.74 -5.08
N GLU A 214 -20.31 -2.60 -5.74
CA GLU A 214 -20.80 -3.41 -6.85
C GLU A 214 -20.33 -4.85 -6.66
N GLY A 215 -20.98 -5.60 -5.77
CA GLY A 215 -20.64 -7.00 -5.50
C GLY A 215 -21.85 -7.92 -5.59
N GLU A 216 -21.70 -9.16 -5.12
CA GLU A 216 -22.78 -10.17 -5.14
C GLU A 216 -24.05 -9.66 -4.45
N PHE A 217 -23.92 -8.94 -3.34
CA PHE A 217 -25.06 -8.38 -2.62
C PHE A 217 -25.84 -7.41 -3.52
N GLN A 218 -25.15 -6.45 -4.16
CA GLN A 218 -25.78 -5.40 -4.95
C GLN A 218 -26.38 -5.92 -6.25
N VAL A 219 -25.72 -6.85 -6.95
CA VAL A 219 -26.29 -7.43 -8.18
C VAL A 219 -27.54 -8.26 -7.87
N THR A 220 -27.49 -9.08 -6.83
CA THR A 220 -28.61 -9.95 -6.49
C THR A 220 -29.79 -9.18 -5.89
N ASN A 221 -29.53 -8.16 -5.07
CA ASN A 221 -30.60 -7.29 -4.58
C ASN A 221 -31.17 -6.39 -5.69
N GLY A 222 -30.31 -5.88 -6.57
CA GLY A 222 -30.68 -4.99 -7.66
C GLY A 222 -31.64 -5.62 -8.68
N TYR A 223 -31.38 -6.85 -9.10
CA TYR A 223 -32.32 -7.63 -9.93
C TYR A 223 -33.52 -8.19 -9.15
N GLY A 224 -33.40 -8.24 -7.82
CA GLY A 224 -34.41 -8.81 -6.94
C GLY A 224 -34.52 -10.33 -7.03
N PRO A 225 -35.32 -10.95 -6.13
CA PRO A 225 -35.34 -12.40 -5.92
C PRO A 225 -35.89 -13.21 -7.11
N LEU A 226 -36.58 -12.56 -8.07
CA LEU A 226 -37.14 -13.22 -9.24
C LEU A 226 -36.11 -13.34 -10.38
N ASN A 227 -35.39 -12.26 -10.68
CA ASN A 227 -34.50 -12.20 -11.84
C ASN A 227 -33.05 -12.59 -11.48
N ALA A 228 -32.60 -12.28 -10.25
CA ALA A 228 -31.23 -12.57 -9.83
C ALA A 228 -30.84 -14.03 -10.02
N PRO A 229 -31.69 -15.05 -9.70
CA PRO A 229 -31.31 -16.44 -9.92
C PRO A 229 -31.01 -16.79 -11.38
N GLN A 230 -31.74 -16.20 -12.34
CA GLN A 230 -31.47 -16.43 -13.75
C GLN A 230 -30.17 -15.73 -14.18
N VAL A 231 -29.99 -14.48 -13.78
CA VAL A 231 -28.78 -13.69 -14.11
C VAL A 231 -27.52 -14.37 -13.56
N MET A 232 -27.55 -14.81 -12.31
CA MET A 232 -26.40 -15.47 -11.68
C MET A 232 -26.11 -16.84 -12.30
N ARG A 233 -27.15 -17.65 -12.60
CA ARG A 233 -26.95 -18.93 -13.32
C ARG A 233 -26.40 -18.74 -14.72
N GLU A 234 -26.84 -17.70 -15.43
CA GLU A 234 -26.30 -17.33 -16.74
C GLU A 234 -24.82 -17.00 -16.62
N HIS A 235 -24.50 -16.10 -15.70
CA HIS A 235 -23.12 -15.69 -15.44
C HIS A 235 -22.23 -16.90 -15.09
N TRP A 236 -22.64 -17.74 -14.13
CA TRP A 236 -21.87 -18.92 -13.73
C TRP A 236 -21.61 -19.90 -14.87
N ARG A 237 -22.55 -20.06 -15.83
CA ARG A 237 -22.41 -21.02 -16.92
C ARG A 237 -21.68 -20.46 -18.15
N THR A 238 -21.56 -19.14 -18.29
CA THR A 238 -20.96 -18.51 -19.47
C THR A 238 -19.66 -17.76 -19.19
N PHE A 239 -19.39 -17.39 -17.94
CA PHE A 239 -18.22 -16.57 -17.59
C PHE A 239 -16.94 -17.40 -17.50
N ILE A 240 -16.96 -18.49 -16.74
CA ILE A 240 -15.89 -19.50 -16.70
C ILE A 240 -16.49 -20.85 -17.10
N MET A 241 -15.86 -21.48 -18.09
CA MET A 241 -16.28 -22.74 -18.68
C MET A 241 -15.16 -23.77 -18.61
N GLU A 242 -15.48 -25.02 -18.95
CA GLU A 242 -14.51 -26.11 -19.04
C GLU A 242 -13.31 -25.76 -19.95
N GLN A 243 -13.56 -25.01 -21.04
CA GLN A 243 -12.53 -24.60 -21.98
C GLN A 243 -11.49 -23.67 -21.35
N ASP A 244 -11.85 -22.92 -20.31
CA ASP A 244 -10.91 -22.09 -19.55
C ASP A 244 -10.01 -22.95 -18.68
N PHE A 245 -10.52 -24.02 -18.07
CA PHE A 245 -9.69 -25.00 -17.35
C PHE A 245 -8.71 -25.71 -18.29
N LYS A 246 -9.16 -26.06 -19.51
CA LYS A 246 -8.28 -26.58 -20.55
C LYS A 246 -7.20 -25.56 -20.94
N PHE A 247 -7.58 -24.29 -21.11
CA PHE A 247 -6.66 -23.20 -21.44
C PHE A 247 -5.61 -23.00 -20.35
N ILE A 248 -6.02 -22.91 -19.09
CA ILE A 248 -5.16 -22.76 -17.90
C ILE A 248 -4.13 -23.89 -17.86
N SER A 249 -4.60 -25.14 -17.97
CA SER A 249 -3.73 -26.33 -17.98
C SER A 249 -2.75 -26.32 -19.16
N SER A 250 -3.24 -26.01 -20.37
CA SER A 250 -2.42 -26.00 -21.60
C SER A 250 -1.35 -24.92 -21.62
N ASN A 251 -1.52 -23.85 -20.82
CA ASN A 251 -0.54 -22.76 -20.67
C ASN A 251 0.39 -22.94 -19.46
N GLY A 252 0.44 -24.15 -18.89
CA GLY A 252 1.43 -24.52 -17.87
C GLY A 252 1.11 -24.04 -16.46
N LEU A 253 -0.10 -23.53 -16.20
CA LEU A 253 -0.66 -23.43 -14.86
C LEU A 253 -1.14 -24.83 -14.42
N ASN A 254 -1.07 -25.11 -13.13
CA ASN A 254 -1.41 -26.43 -12.58
C ASN A 254 -2.46 -26.37 -11.47
N THR A 255 -2.98 -25.19 -11.14
CA THR A 255 -3.92 -24.97 -10.04
C THR A 255 -4.90 -23.84 -10.40
N VAL A 256 -6.09 -23.85 -9.80
CA VAL A 256 -7.03 -22.72 -9.80
C VAL A 256 -7.39 -22.37 -8.36
N ARG A 257 -7.48 -21.08 -8.02
CA ARG A 257 -8.04 -20.58 -6.76
C ARG A 257 -9.43 -20.04 -7.06
N ILE A 258 -10.44 -20.56 -6.35
CA ILE A 258 -11.85 -20.30 -6.65
C ILE A 258 -12.46 -19.57 -5.45
N PRO A 259 -12.67 -18.25 -5.56
CA PRO A 259 -13.44 -17.49 -4.59
C PRO A 259 -14.85 -18.04 -4.44
N VAL A 260 -15.30 -18.29 -3.22
CA VAL A 260 -16.66 -18.71 -2.89
C VAL A 260 -17.21 -17.85 -1.75
N GLY A 261 -18.47 -17.46 -1.88
CA GLY A 261 -19.19 -16.84 -0.77
C GLY A 261 -19.81 -17.89 0.14
N TRP A 262 -19.97 -17.55 1.42
CA TRP A 262 -20.55 -18.43 2.44
C TRP A 262 -21.92 -19.02 2.05
N TRP A 263 -22.73 -18.29 1.24
CA TRP A 263 -24.01 -18.75 0.72
C TRP A 263 -23.91 -20.03 -0.14
N THR A 264 -22.73 -20.32 -0.68
CA THR A 264 -22.45 -21.55 -1.46
C THR A 264 -22.70 -22.82 -0.65
N ALA A 265 -22.57 -22.77 0.68
CA ALA A 265 -22.85 -23.91 1.55
C ALA A 265 -24.35 -24.16 1.79
N TYR A 266 -25.22 -23.24 1.37
CA TYR A 266 -26.65 -23.27 1.69
C TYR A 266 -27.46 -23.50 0.41
N PRO A 267 -28.28 -24.57 0.34
CA PRO A 267 -29.22 -24.77 -0.76
C PRO A 267 -30.26 -23.66 -0.89
N THR A 268 -30.54 -22.97 0.21
CA THR A 268 -31.47 -21.83 0.31
C THR A 268 -30.81 -20.73 1.14
N PRO A 269 -29.86 -19.97 0.55
CA PRO A 269 -29.20 -18.90 1.27
C PRO A 269 -30.20 -17.76 1.56
N PRO A 270 -29.95 -16.94 2.59
CA PRO A 270 -30.80 -15.79 2.85
C PRO A 270 -30.66 -14.77 1.71
N LYS A 271 -31.78 -14.10 1.44
CA LYS A 271 -31.83 -13.05 0.43
C LYS A 271 -30.88 -11.90 0.81
N PRO A 272 -30.24 -11.25 -0.16
CA PRO A 272 -30.47 -11.38 -1.60
C PRO A 272 -29.65 -12.50 -2.29
N PHE A 273 -28.73 -13.17 -1.57
CA PHE A 273 -27.85 -14.18 -2.15
C PHE A 273 -28.61 -15.32 -2.85
N VAL A 274 -28.00 -15.86 -3.89
CA VAL A 274 -28.63 -16.82 -4.80
C VAL A 274 -28.00 -18.20 -4.65
N ALA A 275 -28.84 -19.25 -4.60
CA ALA A 275 -28.40 -20.63 -4.62
C ALA A 275 -27.94 -21.09 -6.01
N GLY A 276 -26.98 -22.02 -6.06
CA GLY A 276 -26.59 -22.74 -7.28
C GLY A 276 -25.10 -22.72 -7.59
N SER A 277 -24.33 -21.81 -6.98
CA SER A 277 -22.87 -21.74 -7.10
C SER A 277 -22.17 -23.06 -6.71
N LEU A 278 -22.74 -23.84 -5.78
CA LEU A 278 -22.19 -25.12 -5.35
C LEU A 278 -22.10 -26.15 -6.48
N GLN A 279 -23.11 -26.23 -7.34
CA GLN A 279 -23.08 -27.14 -8.50
C GLN A 279 -22.01 -26.71 -9.49
N THR A 280 -21.83 -25.41 -9.67
CA THR A 280 -20.78 -24.84 -10.51
C THR A 280 -19.39 -25.16 -9.93
N LEU A 281 -19.22 -25.07 -8.61
CA LEU A 281 -17.99 -25.50 -7.93
C LEU A 281 -17.73 -27.01 -8.13
N ASP A 282 -18.76 -27.86 -8.06
CA ASP A 282 -18.61 -29.29 -8.36
C ASP A 282 -18.10 -29.53 -9.79
N ASN A 283 -18.63 -28.79 -10.76
CA ASN A 283 -18.17 -28.83 -12.15
C ASN A 283 -16.70 -28.42 -12.27
N ALA A 284 -16.28 -27.37 -11.55
CA ALA A 284 -14.89 -26.95 -11.49
C ALA A 284 -13.95 -28.09 -11.02
N PHE A 285 -14.37 -28.85 -10.00
CA PHE A 285 -13.61 -30.02 -9.54
C PHE A 285 -13.51 -31.13 -10.60
N PHE A 286 -14.58 -31.37 -11.38
CA PHE A 286 -14.54 -32.32 -12.49
C PHE A 286 -13.60 -31.86 -13.62
N TRP A 287 -13.66 -30.58 -14.00
CA TRP A 287 -12.78 -30.01 -15.01
C TRP A 287 -11.33 -30.02 -14.55
N ALA A 288 -11.08 -29.69 -13.28
CA ALA A 288 -9.75 -29.73 -12.70
C ALA A 288 -9.14 -31.14 -12.74
N GLU A 289 -9.90 -32.17 -12.36
CA GLU A 289 -9.43 -33.56 -12.45
C GLU A 289 -9.16 -33.98 -13.90
N LYS A 290 -10.02 -33.59 -14.84
CA LYS A 290 -9.86 -33.88 -16.27
C LYS A 290 -8.60 -33.27 -16.88
N TYR A 291 -8.26 -32.04 -16.48
CA TYR A 291 -7.10 -31.31 -17.02
C TYR A 291 -5.88 -31.32 -16.09
N ASN A 292 -5.88 -32.21 -15.09
CA ASN A 292 -4.80 -32.35 -14.11
C ASN A 292 -4.44 -31.02 -13.40
N LEU A 293 -5.46 -30.20 -13.13
CA LEU A 293 -5.37 -29.02 -12.28
C LEU A 293 -5.72 -29.38 -10.84
N LYS A 294 -5.14 -28.62 -9.91
CA LYS A 294 -5.54 -28.60 -8.51
C LYS A 294 -6.49 -27.44 -8.22
N VAL A 295 -7.24 -27.53 -7.13
CA VAL A 295 -8.21 -26.53 -6.68
C VAL A 295 -7.84 -26.05 -5.27
N ILE A 296 -7.74 -24.74 -5.12
CA ILE A 296 -7.78 -24.03 -3.83
C ILE A 296 -9.18 -23.45 -3.71
N ILE A 297 -9.92 -23.85 -2.68
CA ILE A 297 -11.20 -23.22 -2.33
C ILE A 297 -10.89 -22.03 -1.44
N ASP A 298 -11.29 -20.84 -1.86
CA ASP A 298 -11.07 -19.60 -1.11
C ASP A 298 -12.39 -19.07 -0.57
N LEU A 299 -12.56 -19.07 0.76
CA LEU A 299 -13.73 -18.44 1.39
C LEU A 299 -13.58 -16.91 1.33
N HIS A 300 -14.02 -16.36 0.20
CA HIS A 300 -13.81 -14.97 -0.16
C HIS A 300 -14.79 -14.02 0.55
N CYS A 301 -15.98 -14.52 0.89
CA CYS A 301 -17.01 -13.75 1.61
C CYS A 301 -17.46 -14.50 2.86
N ALA A 302 -17.20 -13.93 4.04
CA ALA A 302 -17.73 -14.43 5.30
C ALA A 302 -19.07 -13.73 5.66
N PRO A 303 -19.96 -14.36 6.45
CA PRO A 303 -21.18 -13.73 6.94
C PRO A 303 -20.88 -12.43 7.68
N GLY A 304 -21.52 -11.33 7.26
CA GLY A 304 -21.30 -10.00 7.83
C GLY A 304 -20.08 -9.24 7.29
N SER A 305 -19.36 -9.77 6.28
CA SER A 305 -18.20 -9.15 5.63
C SER A 305 -17.01 -8.87 6.56
N GLN A 306 -15.86 -9.43 6.22
CA GLN A 306 -14.62 -9.31 6.99
C GLN A 306 -13.81 -8.04 6.73
N ASN A 307 -14.13 -7.29 5.68
CA ASN A 307 -13.40 -6.07 5.32
C ASN A 307 -14.29 -4.89 4.91
N GLY A 308 -15.62 -5.08 4.90
CA GLY A 308 -16.58 -4.05 4.52
C GLY A 308 -16.71 -3.80 3.02
N TRP A 309 -15.91 -4.42 2.16
CA TRP A 309 -15.94 -4.19 0.71
C TRP A 309 -16.91 -5.14 -0.03
N GLU A 310 -17.22 -4.81 -1.27
CA GLU A 310 -18.22 -5.50 -2.09
C GLU A 310 -17.84 -6.95 -2.41
N HIS A 311 -16.55 -7.22 -2.63
CA HIS A 311 -16.05 -8.57 -2.92
C HIS A 311 -16.10 -9.50 -1.70
N SER A 312 -16.26 -8.98 -0.46
CA SER A 312 -16.55 -9.79 0.73
C SER A 312 -18.06 -9.90 1.04
N GLY A 313 -18.92 -9.47 0.12
CA GLY A 313 -20.38 -9.55 0.24
C GLY A 313 -20.99 -8.50 1.15
N SER A 314 -20.30 -7.38 1.39
CA SER A 314 -20.81 -6.27 2.19
C SER A 314 -22.05 -5.63 1.57
N ARG A 315 -23.05 -5.36 2.40
CA ARG A 315 -24.26 -4.64 1.98
C ARG A 315 -23.99 -3.16 1.76
N ASP A 316 -23.35 -2.51 2.72
CA ASP A 316 -23.23 -1.05 2.74
C ASP A 316 -21.88 -0.51 3.22
N GLY A 317 -20.83 -1.31 3.24
CA GLY A 317 -19.54 -0.88 3.78
C GLY A 317 -19.35 -1.27 5.24
N SER A 318 -20.35 -1.88 5.88
CA SER A 318 -20.24 -2.37 7.25
C SER A 318 -19.37 -3.61 7.33
N GLN A 319 -18.41 -3.59 8.26
CA GLN A 319 -17.68 -4.76 8.69
C GLN A 319 -18.29 -5.29 9.98
N GLU A 320 -18.97 -6.43 9.92
CA GLU A 320 -19.65 -7.07 11.06
C GLU A 320 -19.06 -8.44 11.40
N TRP A 321 -18.35 -9.05 10.45
CA TRP A 321 -17.63 -10.30 10.72
C TRP A 321 -16.52 -10.05 11.74
N GLY A 322 -16.35 -11.00 12.66
CA GLY A 322 -15.39 -10.89 13.76
C GLY A 322 -15.86 -10.03 14.93
N GLN A 323 -17.07 -9.45 14.90
CA GLN A 323 -17.65 -8.71 16.03
C GLN A 323 -18.50 -9.60 16.95
N THR A 324 -19.04 -10.71 16.44
CA THR A 324 -19.86 -11.66 17.20
C THR A 324 -19.33 -13.08 17.03
N SER A 325 -19.54 -13.92 18.05
CA SER A 325 -19.22 -15.35 17.99
C SER A 325 -20.09 -16.10 16.97
N GLU A 326 -21.31 -15.61 16.71
CA GLU A 326 -22.25 -16.19 15.74
C GLU A 326 -21.69 -16.14 14.31
N ASN A 327 -21.23 -14.96 13.85
CA ASN A 327 -20.66 -14.83 12.50
C ASN A 327 -19.40 -15.70 12.35
N ILE A 328 -18.56 -15.78 13.39
CA ILE A 328 -17.36 -16.64 13.39
C ILE A 328 -17.76 -18.11 13.30
N GLN A 329 -18.73 -18.58 14.10
CA GLN A 329 -19.19 -19.96 14.10
C GLN A 329 -19.80 -20.36 12.75
N GLN A 330 -20.66 -19.50 12.19
CA GLN A 330 -21.26 -19.74 10.88
C GLN A 330 -20.18 -19.86 9.78
N THR A 331 -19.08 -19.11 9.91
CA THR A 331 -17.93 -19.21 8.99
C THR A 331 -17.21 -20.56 9.15
N VAL A 332 -17.01 -21.04 10.39
CA VAL A 332 -16.43 -22.38 10.66
C VAL A 332 -17.32 -23.49 10.08
N ASP A 333 -18.64 -23.36 10.20
CA ASP A 333 -19.59 -24.36 9.67
C ASP A 333 -19.52 -24.44 8.14
N VAL A 334 -19.30 -23.31 7.45
CA VAL A 334 -19.07 -23.26 6.00
C VAL A 334 -17.77 -23.99 5.63
N ILE A 335 -16.69 -23.77 6.41
CA ILE A 335 -15.42 -24.49 6.20
C ILE A 335 -15.57 -25.99 6.43
N ASP A 336 -16.28 -26.42 7.49
CA ASP A 336 -16.57 -27.84 7.76
C ASP A 336 -17.34 -28.46 6.58
N PHE A 337 -18.35 -27.76 6.05
CA PHE A 337 -19.13 -28.20 4.91
C PHE A 337 -18.28 -28.38 3.64
N LEU A 338 -17.49 -27.36 3.28
CA LEU A 338 -16.64 -27.39 2.08
C LEU A 338 -15.56 -28.47 2.20
N ALA A 339 -14.94 -28.60 3.38
CA ALA A 339 -13.98 -29.66 3.67
C ALA A 339 -14.61 -31.04 3.56
N ALA A 340 -15.78 -31.27 4.18
CA ALA A 340 -16.50 -32.54 4.13
C ALA A 340 -16.83 -32.96 2.68
N ARG A 341 -17.29 -32.00 1.87
CA ARG A 341 -17.70 -32.25 0.48
C ARG A 341 -16.53 -32.63 -0.43
N TYR A 342 -15.42 -31.89 -0.34
CA TYR A 342 -14.33 -31.99 -1.31
C TYR A 342 -13.12 -32.81 -0.81
N ALA A 343 -13.07 -33.22 0.46
CA ALA A 343 -11.94 -33.95 1.05
C ALA A 343 -11.50 -35.20 0.26
N LYS A 344 -12.42 -35.85 -0.45
CA LYS A 344 -12.15 -37.06 -1.26
C LYS A 344 -11.79 -36.76 -2.72
N ARG A 345 -11.89 -35.51 -3.18
CA ARG A 345 -11.55 -35.13 -4.55
C ARG A 345 -10.04 -35.03 -4.70
N SER A 346 -9.51 -35.71 -5.71
CA SER A 346 -8.06 -35.77 -5.97
C SER A 346 -7.48 -34.42 -6.40
N SER A 347 -8.31 -33.52 -6.92
CA SER A 347 -7.94 -32.16 -7.28
C SER A 347 -7.94 -31.19 -6.09
N LEU A 348 -8.52 -31.52 -4.92
CA LEU A 348 -8.45 -30.64 -3.75
C LEU A 348 -7.00 -30.52 -3.26
N LEU A 349 -6.46 -29.31 -3.33
CA LEU A 349 -5.12 -28.99 -2.85
C LEU A 349 -5.16 -28.25 -1.52
N ALA A 350 -5.98 -27.21 -1.41
CA ALA A 350 -6.05 -26.39 -0.21
C ALA A 350 -7.45 -25.80 0.02
N ILE A 351 -7.70 -25.42 1.27
CA ILE A 351 -8.83 -24.57 1.67
C ILE A 351 -8.24 -23.35 2.37
N GLU A 352 -8.53 -22.17 1.84
CA GLU A 352 -8.26 -20.90 2.50
C GLU A 352 -9.44 -20.55 3.39
N LEU A 353 -9.13 -20.29 4.66
CA LEU A 353 -10.14 -20.16 5.69
C LEU A 353 -10.93 -18.86 5.56
N ILE A 354 -10.29 -17.76 5.16
CA ILE A 354 -10.98 -16.49 4.87
C ILE A 354 -10.04 -15.58 4.09
N ASN A 355 -10.59 -14.82 3.15
CA ASN A 355 -9.86 -13.84 2.35
C ASN A 355 -9.77 -12.47 3.07
N GLU A 356 -8.57 -11.90 3.18
CA GLU A 356 -8.37 -10.47 3.50
C GLU A 356 -9.18 -9.88 4.69
N PRO A 357 -9.15 -10.47 5.89
CA PRO A 357 -9.81 -9.86 7.06
C PRO A 357 -9.19 -8.48 7.38
N LEU A 358 -10.00 -7.42 7.61
CA LEU A 358 -9.47 -6.06 7.76
C LEU A 358 -9.16 -5.69 9.22
N SER A 359 -7.92 -5.29 9.51
CA SER A 359 -7.48 -4.67 10.77
C SER A 359 -7.82 -3.17 10.80
N PRO A 360 -8.15 -2.57 11.96
CA PRO A 360 -8.35 -3.21 13.26
C PRO A 360 -9.76 -3.79 13.45
N GLY A 361 -10.65 -3.68 12.46
CA GLY A 361 -12.03 -4.14 12.58
C GLY A 361 -12.14 -5.62 12.98
N VAL A 362 -11.30 -6.49 12.43
CA VAL A 362 -11.09 -7.85 12.94
C VAL A 362 -9.89 -7.82 13.87
N SER A 363 -10.06 -8.16 15.14
CA SER A 363 -8.94 -8.27 16.09
C SER A 363 -8.04 -9.49 15.77
N LEU A 364 -6.75 -9.41 16.12
CA LEU A 364 -5.82 -10.54 15.98
C LEU A 364 -6.30 -11.76 16.81
N GLU A 365 -6.90 -11.52 17.97
CA GLU A 365 -7.46 -12.56 18.82
C GLU A 365 -8.60 -13.30 18.10
N ASN A 366 -9.56 -12.57 17.54
CA ASN A 366 -10.73 -13.17 16.88
C ASN A 366 -10.33 -13.96 15.64
N VAL A 367 -9.42 -13.41 14.81
CA VAL A 367 -8.93 -14.14 13.62
C VAL A 367 -8.09 -15.36 14.00
N THR A 368 -7.29 -15.29 15.07
CA THR A 368 -6.50 -16.43 15.56
C THR A 368 -7.40 -17.55 16.09
N ASN A 369 -8.45 -17.20 16.84
CA ASN A 369 -9.42 -18.16 17.34
C ASN A 369 -10.20 -18.81 16.20
N TYR A 370 -10.60 -18.02 15.20
CA TYR A 370 -11.20 -18.53 13.97
C TYR A 370 -10.27 -19.49 13.23
N TYR A 371 -9.00 -19.14 13.03
CA TYR A 371 -8.06 -19.99 12.31
C TYR A 371 -7.78 -21.32 13.00
N LYS A 372 -7.76 -21.37 14.34
CA LYS A 372 -7.70 -22.63 15.08
C LYS A 372 -8.94 -23.49 14.82
N ALA A 373 -10.14 -22.91 14.94
CA ALA A 373 -11.38 -23.63 14.73
C ALA A 373 -11.56 -24.11 13.27
N GLY A 374 -11.24 -23.25 12.29
CA GLY A 374 -11.27 -23.58 10.87
C GLY A 374 -10.24 -24.64 10.48
N TYR A 375 -9.03 -24.58 11.07
CA TYR A 375 -8.02 -25.63 10.90
C TYR A 375 -8.54 -26.99 11.39
N ASP A 376 -9.13 -27.03 12.59
CA ASP A 376 -9.70 -28.26 13.15
C ASP A 376 -10.86 -28.78 12.31
N ALA A 377 -11.71 -27.90 11.77
CA ALA A 377 -12.79 -28.25 10.86
C ALA A 377 -12.26 -28.91 9.56
N VAL A 378 -11.19 -28.40 8.96
CA VAL A 378 -10.56 -29.04 7.79
C VAL A 378 -9.94 -30.39 8.18
N ARG A 379 -9.24 -30.46 9.32
CA ARG A 379 -8.54 -31.66 9.77
C ARG A 379 -9.45 -32.79 10.19
N LYS A 380 -10.70 -32.51 10.57
CA LYS A 380 -11.76 -33.50 10.78
C LYS A 380 -12.04 -34.33 9.52
N HIS A 381 -11.89 -33.76 8.32
CA HIS A 381 -12.23 -34.43 7.05
C HIS A 381 -11.02 -34.87 6.23
N THR A 382 -9.89 -34.16 6.34
CA THR A 382 -8.69 -34.47 5.55
C THR A 382 -7.38 -34.04 6.21
N SER A 383 -6.41 -34.96 6.21
CA SER A 383 -5.00 -34.66 6.52
C SER A 383 -4.19 -34.28 5.29
N ASN A 384 -4.80 -34.31 4.10
CA ASN A 384 -4.09 -34.16 2.83
C ASN A 384 -4.08 -32.71 2.33
N ALA A 385 -5.20 -32.00 2.44
CA ALA A 385 -5.32 -30.62 1.98
C ALA A 385 -4.49 -29.65 2.85
N TYR A 386 -3.89 -28.64 2.22
CA TYR A 386 -3.31 -27.50 2.93
C TYR A 386 -4.42 -26.60 3.50
N VAL A 387 -4.14 -25.94 4.62
CA VAL A 387 -5.02 -24.92 5.21
C VAL A 387 -4.31 -23.58 5.04
N ILE A 388 -4.95 -22.65 4.35
CA ILE A 388 -4.37 -21.33 4.07
C ILE A 388 -4.99 -20.31 5.02
N LEU A 389 -4.13 -19.50 5.64
CA LEU A 389 -4.49 -18.45 6.60
C LEU A 389 -4.13 -17.10 5.97
N SER A 390 -5.13 -16.30 5.61
CA SER A 390 -4.88 -14.98 5.02
C SER A 390 -4.41 -13.97 6.07
N ASN A 391 -3.39 -13.20 5.75
CA ASN A 391 -3.00 -12.08 6.59
C ASN A 391 -4.14 -11.05 6.67
N ARG A 392 -4.26 -10.38 7.81
CA ARG A 392 -5.18 -9.24 7.87
C ARG A 392 -4.67 -8.12 6.96
N LEU A 393 -5.58 -7.41 6.31
CA LEU A 393 -5.27 -6.15 5.63
C LEU A 393 -5.26 -4.97 6.62
N GLY A 394 -4.69 -3.84 6.22
CA GLY A 394 -4.61 -2.65 7.06
C GLY A 394 -3.37 -2.65 7.96
N PRO A 395 -3.41 -1.95 9.12
CA PRO A 395 -2.27 -1.85 10.04
C PRO A 395 -2.10 -3.16 10.84
N SER A 396 -1.63 -4.21 10.18
CA SER A 396 -1.32 -5.54 10.72
C SER A 396 0.11 -5.92 10.35
N LYS A 397 0.76 -6.71 11.20
CA LYS A 397 2.12 -7.17 10.92
C LYS A 397 2.03 -8.33 9.91
N PRO A 398 2.78 -8.32 8.79
CA PRO A 398 2.78 -9.43 7.83
C PRO A 398 3.20 -10.78 8.46
N THR A 399 3.85 -10.74 9.62
CA THR A 399 4.34 -11.91 10.36
C THR A 399 3.43 -12.34 11.51
N GLU A 400 2.31 -11.64 11.79
CA GLU A 400 1.47 -11.87 12.99
C GLU A 400 0.90 -13.30 13.08
N LEU A 401 0.74 -13.96 11.94
CA LEU A 401 0.26 -15.34 11.85
C LEU A 401 1.38 -16.39 11.80
N LEU A 402 2.66 -16.00 11.68
CA LEU A 402 3.77 -16.96 11.63
C LEU A 402 3.84 -17.88 12.87
N PRO A 403 3.69 -17.38 14.11
CA PRO A 403 3.70 -18.24 15.29
C PRO A 403 2.54 -19.25 15.29
N LEU A 404 1.36 -18.82 14.83
CA LEU A 404 0.16 -19.67 14.75
C LEU A 404 0.32 -20.73 13.67
N ALA A 405 0.62 -20.30 12.44
CA ALA A 405 0.73 -21.17 11.28
C ALA A 405 1.92 -22.12 11.41
N GLY A 406 3.04 -21.71 12.00
CA GLY A 406 4.19 -22.57 12.30
C GLY A 406 3.86 -23.74 13.24
N GLY A 407 2.83 -23.60 14.08
CA GLY A 407 2.30 -24.68 14.92
C GLY A 407 1.34 -25.64 14.21
N MET A 408 0.94 -25.35 12.97
CA MET A 408 -0.08 -26.09 12.22
C MET A 408 0.53 -26.94 11.10
N PHE A 409 0.22 -28.24 11.10
CA PHE A 409 0.67 -29.13 10.02
C PHE A 409 -0.05 -28.82 8.70
N LYS A 410 0.73 -28.68 7.60
CA LYS A 410 0.25 -28.30 6.26
C LYS A 410 -0.56 -27.01 6.27
N SER A 411 -0.04 -25.99 6.94
CA SER A 411 -0.54 -24.62 6.85
C SER A 411 0.24 -23.82 5.79
N ALA A 412 -0.40 -22.80 5.24
CA ALA A 412 0.27 -21.74 4.50
C ALA A 412 -0.29 -20.36 4.92
N ILE A 413 0.52 -19.32 4.82
CA ILE A 413 0.09 -17.93 4.98
C ILE A 413 -0.20 -17.35 3.60
N ASP A 414 -1.36 -16.73 3.45
CA ASP A 414 -1.71 -15.95 2.27
C ASP A 414 -1.33 -14.47 2.44
N VAL A 415 -0.76 -13.89 1.38
CA VAL A 415 -0.56 -12.46 1.22
C VAL A 415 -0.97 -11.96 -0.15
N HIS A 416 -1.49 -10.74 -0.16
CA HIS A 416 -2.08 -10.10 -1.31
C HIS A 416 -1.25 -8.86 -1.65
N TYR A 417 -0.58 -8.87 -2.79
CA TYR A 417 0.38 -7.84 -3.19
C TYR A 417 -0.07 -7.15 -4.49
N TYR A 418 -1.03 -6.24 -4.34
CA TYR A 418 -1.49 -5.39 -5.43
C TYR A 418 -0.60 -4.17 -5.61
N SER A 419 0.01 -4.03 -6.80
CA SER A 419 0.69 -2.78 -7.20
C SER A 419 -0.27 -1.72 -7.75
N LEU A 420 -1.51 -2.10 -8.07
CA LEU A 420 -2.51 -1.22 -8.69
C LEU A 420 -3.08 -0.15 -7.74
N PHE A 421 -3.23 -0.50 -6.46
CA PHE A 421 -3.95 0.32 -5.48
C PHE A 421 -3.05 1.29 -4.70
N ASP A 422 -1.76 1.29 -5.00
CA ASP A 422 -0.80 2.25 -4.45
C ASP A 422 -0.67 3.43 -5.42
N SER A 423 -1.17 4.60 -5.02
CA SER A 423 -1.11 5.81 -5.83
C SER A 423 0.32 6.24 -6.17
N VAL A 424 1.32 5.83 -5.37
CA VAL A 424 2.74 6.11 -5.66
C VAL A 424 3.19 5.32 -6.89
N LEU A 425 2.72 4.09 -7.06
CA LEU A 425 3.07 3.25 -8.21
C LEU A 425 2.43 3.75 -9.52
N SER A 426 1.39 4.59 -9.43
CA SER A 426 0.76 5.25 -10.60
C SER A 426 1.63 6.34 -11.24
N SER A 427 2.48 7.00 -10.46
CA SER A 427 3.39 8.06 -10.94
C SER A 427 4.75 7.51 -11.39
N TYR A 428 5.04 6.24 -11.08
CA TYR A 428 6.26 5.57 -11.46
C TYR A 428 6.33 5.32 -12.97
N THR A 429 7.52 5.47 -13.52
CA THR A 429 7.82 4.94 -14.85
C THR A 429 7.68 3.41 -14.86
N VAL A 430 7.55 2.84 -16.06
CA VAL A 430 7.56 1.38 -16.28
C VAL A 430 8.73 0.71 -15.55
N GLN A 431 9.94 1.25 -15.69
CA GLN A 431 11.13 0.62 -15.11
C GLN A 431 11.11 0.70 -13.59
N GLN A 432 10.66 1.83 -13.02
CA GLN A 432 10.51 1.96 -11.56
C GLN A 432 9.47 0.99 -11.01
N ASN A 433 8.36 0.74 -11.72
CA ASN A 433 7.41 -0.29 -11.32
C ASN A 433 8.03 -1.70 -11.40
N VAL A 434 8.77 -2.03 -12.45
CA VAL A 434 9.49 -3.31 -12.58
C VAL A 434 10.51 -3.49 -11.45
N ASP A 435 11.25 -2.43 -11.13
CA ASP A 435 12.26 -2.44 -10.08
C ASP A 435 11.61 -2.59 -8.70
N TYR A 436 10.47 -1.93 -8.46
CA TYR A 436 9.69 -2.07 -7.22
C TYR A 436 9.24 -3.51 -6.98
N ILE A 437 8.84 -4.21 -8.04
CA ILE A 437 8.57 -5.64 -7.93
C ILE A 437 9.84 -6.38 -7.52
N LYS A 438 10.95 -6.16 -8.24
CA LYS A 438 12.25 -6.86 -8.03
C LYS A 438 12.88 -6.65 -6.66
N THR A 439 12.64 -5.51 -6.03
CA THR A 439 13.21 -5.16 -4.74
C THR A 439 12.16 -5.28 -3.64
N ASN A 440 11.10 -4.48 -3.71
CA ASN A 440 10.16 -4.28 -2.61
C ASN A 440 9.23 -5.46 -2.41
N ARG A 441 8.59 -5.96 -3.47
CA ARG A 441 7.74 -7.16 -3.36
C ARG A 441 8.57 -8.41 -3.01
N SER A 442 9.82 -8.48 -3.50
CA SER A 442 10.78 -9.54 -3.13
C SER A 442 11.08 -9.57 -1.64
N ALA A 443 11.38 -8.41 -1.07
CA ALA A 443 11.68 -8.26 0.34
C ALA A 443 10.45 -8.55 1.21
N GLN A 444 9.27 -8.04 0.83
CA GLN A 444 8.00 -8.32 1.53
C GLN A 444 7.70 -9.82 1.57
N LEU A 445 7.85 -10.51 0.44
CA LEU A 445 7.65 -11.96 0.35
C LEU A 445 8.68 -12.74 1.17
N SER A 446 9.92 -12.25 1.26
CA SER A 446 10.99 -12.89 2.02
C SER A 446 10.77 -12.82 3.54
N GLN A 447 10.12 -11.77 4.06
CA GLN A 447 9.80 -11.62 5.48
C GLN A 447 8.89 -12.73 6.03
N ILE A 448 7.95 -13.19 5.20
CA ILE A 448 7.00 -14.26 5.57
C ILE A 448 7.50 -15.65 5.13
N SER A 449 8.44 -15.72 4.19
CA SER A 449 8.99 -16.97 3.64
C SER A 449 10.27 -17.39 4.37
N THR A 450 10.14 -17.90 5.60
CA THR A 450 11.29 -18.30 6.43
C THR A 450 11.69 -19.77 6.22
N SER A 451 12.97 -20.10 6.44
CA SER A 451 13.56 -21.42 6.12
C SER A 451 12.91 -22.62 6.86
N ASN A 452 12.30 -22.36 8.02
CA ASN A 452 11.58 -23.34 8.84
C ASN A 452 10.15 -22.88 9.19
N GLY A 453 9.62 -21.89 8.47
CA GLY A 453 8.28 -21.35 8.69
C GLY A 453 7.16 -22.16 8.04
N PRO A 454 5.89 -21.75 8.25
CA PRO A 454 4.78 -22.23 7.44
C PRO A 454 5.03 -21.88 5.96
N LEU A 455 4.32 -22.55 5.06
CA LEU A 455 4.42 -22.24 3.64
C LEU A 455 3.90 -20.83 3.36
N THR A 456 4.45 -20.18 2.34
CA THR A 456 3.92 -18.92 1.85
C THR A 456 3.14 -19.13 0.57
N PHE A 457 2.00 -18.45 0.47
CA PHE A 457 1.19 -18.34 -0.72
C PHE A 457 0.98 -16.86 -1.02
N VAL A 458 1.27 -16.45 -2.26
CA VAL A 458 0.82 -15.15 -2.76
C VAL A 458 -0.48 -15.41 -3.49
N GLY A 459 -1.59 -15.20 -2.79
CA GLY A 459 -2.93 -15.52 -3.24
C GLY A 459 -3.40 -14.57 -4.31
N GLU A 460 -3.10 -13.28 -4.20
CA GLU A 460 -3.56 -12.28 -5.15
C GLU A 460 -2.52 -11.23 -5.53
N TRP A 461 -2.43 -10.98 -6.85
CA TRP A 461 -1.67 -9.92 -7.51
C TRP A 461 -2.13 -9.83 -8.97
N VAL A 462 -1.90 -8.69 -9.64
CA VAL A 462 -2.31 -8.45 -11.02
C VAL A 462 -1.20 -7.73 -11.79
N ALA A 463 -1.15 -7.90 -13.12
CA ALA A 463 -0.22 -7.17 -13.99
C ALA A 463 -0.72 -5.76 -14.38
N GLU A 464 -1.90 -5.37 -13.89
CA GLU A 464 -2.51 -4.06 -14.12
C GLU A 464 -1.83 -2.98 -13.26
N TRP A 465 -1.72 -1.77 -13.82
CA TRP A 465 -1.07 -0.61 -13.19
C TRP A 465 -1.59 0.70 -13.79
N GLN A 466 -1.38 1.82 -13.12
CA GLN A 466 -1.91 3.12 -13.57
C GLN A 466 -0.92 3.95 -14.42
N VAL A 467 0.14 3.32 -14.94
CA VAL A 467 1.19 4.02 -15.73
C VAL A 467 0.66 4.43 -17.10
N LYS A 468 0.53 5.75 -17.32
CA LYS A 468 0.03 6.31 -18.60
C LYS A 468 1.01 6.05 -19.75
N GLY A 469 0.50 5.54 -20.87
CA GLY A 469 1.27 5.34 -22.10
C GLY A 469 2.19 4.12 -22.10
N ALA A 470 2.06 3.20 -21.13
CA ALA A 470 2.83 1.96 -21.10
C ALA A 470 2.54 1.08 -22.32
N SER A 471 3.59 0.54 -22.95
CA SER A 471 3.45 -0.38 -24.07
C SER A 471 3.11 -1.80 -23.59
N LYS A 472 2.62 -2.62 -24.51
CA LYS A 472 2.51 -4.08 -24.36
C LYS A 472 3.81 -4.71 -23.84
N GLU A 473 4.97 -4.33 -24.36
CA GLU A 473 6.28 -4.82 -23.93
C GLU A 473 6.62 -4.41 -22.49
N ASP A 474 6.03 -3.33 -21.98
CA ASP A 474 6.24 -2.86 -20.62
C ASP A 474 5.40 -3.62 -19.60
N TYR A 475 4.13 -3.90 -19.94
CA TYR A 475 3.37 -4.90 -19.22
C TYR A 475 4.14 -6.23 -19.22
N GLN A 476 4.71 -6.64 -20.37
CA GLN A 476 5.55 -7.85 -20.50
C GLN A 476 6.63 -7.97 -19.43
N LYS A 477 7.41 -6.91 -19.28
CA LYS A 477 8.47 -6.83 -18.29
C LYS A 477 7.93 -6.84 -16.86
N PHE A 478 6.82 -6.15 -16.60
CA PHE A 478 6.22 -6.07 -15.28
C PHE A 478 5.64 -7.40 -14.80
N GLY A 479 4.86 -8.09 -15.63
CA GLY A 479 4.35 -9.41 -15.30
C GLY A 479 5.47 -10.45 -15.17
N ALA A 480 6.51 -10.36 -16.02
CA ALA A 480 7.70 -11.22 -15.87
C ALA A 480 8.42 -10.96 -14.55
N ALA A 481 8.59 -9.69 -14.14
CA ALA A 481 9.18 -9.34 -12.85
C ALA A 481 8.36 -9.93 -11.68
N GLN A 482 7.03 -9.86 -11.72
CA GLN A 482 6.18 -10.45 -10.67
C GLN A 482 6.34 -11.97 -10.57
N LEU A 483 6.55 -12.66 -11.71
CA LEU A 483 6.82 -14.10 -11.74
C LEU A 483 8.26 -14.48 -11.35
N GLU A 484 9.24 -13.61 -11.60
CA GLU A 484 10.66 -13.77 -11.26
C GLU A 484 10.93 -13.63 -9.76
N VAL A 485 10.25 -12.69 -9.13
CA VAL A 485 10.47 -12.28 -7.72
C VAL A 485 9.97 -13.30 -6.70
N VAL A 486 9.42 -14.41 -7.16
CA VAL A 486 9.26 -15.61 -6.36
C VAL A 486 10.53 -16.47 -6.53
N PRO A 487 11.53 -16.39 -5.64
CA PRO A 487 12.89 -16.84 -5.93
C PRO A 487 12.96 -18.35 -6.21
N PRO A 488 13.84 -18.81 -7.12
CA PRO A 488 14.10 -20.23 -7.32
C PRO A 488 14.79 -20.92 -6.11
N TYR A 489 15.27 -20.18 -5.11
CA TYR A 489 16.40 -20.61 -4.28
C TYR A 489 16.21 -20.67 -2.76
N ILE A 490 14.99 -20.60 -2.22
CA ILE A 490 14.80 -20.78 -0.76
C ILE A 490 13.79 -21.90 -0.50
N ASN A 491 14.32 -22.98 0.09
CA ASN A 491 13.74 -24.30 0.40
C ASN A 491 13.23 -25.13 -0.79
N PRO A 492 13.87 -26.26 -1.14
CA PRO A 492 13.43 -27.11 -2.23
C PRO A 492 12.13 -27.86 -1.94
N ASN A 493 11.43 -27.70 -0.80
CA ASN A 493 10.38 -28.66 -0.42
C ASN A 493 8.91 -28.28 -0.67
N PHE A 494 8.56 -27.04 -1.05
CA PHE A 494 7.25 -26.68 -1.63
C PHE A 494 7.21 -25.16 -1.90
N GLN A 495 6.76 -24.71 -3.07
CA GLN A 495 6.52 -23.28 -3.33
C GLN A 495 5.16 -23.09 -4.01
N VAL A 496 4.35 -22.10 -3.62
CA VAL A 496 2.98 -21.95 -4.14
C VAL A 496 2.73 -20.55 -4.72
N ARG A 497 2.28 -20.48 -5.98
CA ARG A 497 2.02 -19.23 -6.74
C ARG A 497 0.58 -19.22 -7.23
N ALA A 498 -0.19 -18.15 -7.02
CA ALA A 498 -1.44 -17.87 -7.73
C ALA A 498 -1.38 -16.46 -8.32
N VAL A 499 -1.95 -16.25 -9.51
CA VAL A 499 -2.07 -14.93 -10.17
C VAL A 499 -3.53 -14.54 -10.20
N ASN A 500 -3.90 -13.31 -9.81
CA ASN A 500 -5.27 -12.83 -10.04
C ASN A 500 -5.43 -12.43 -11.50
N LEU A 501 -6.21 -13.20 -12.26
CA LEU A 501 -6.63 -12.86 -13.64
C LEU A 501 -8.14 -12.53 -13.70
N GLY A 502 -8.80 -12.34 -12.57
CA GLY A 502 -10.18 -11.86 -12.53
C GLY A 502 -10.27 -10.43 -13.06
N GLY A 503 -10.91 -10.23 -14.21
CA GLY A 503 -11.26 -8.91 -14.75
C GLY A 503 -10.50 -8.44 -15.99
N TRP A 504 -9.21 -8.76 -16.13
CA TRP A 504 -8.36 -8.22 -17.21
C TRP A 504 -8.00 -9.23 -18.30
N LEU A 505 -8.98 -10.05 -18.68
CA LEU A 505 -9.02 -10.67 -20.01
C LEU A 505 -9.86 -9.82 -20.99
N GLN A 506 -9.90 -8.50 -20.80
CA GLN A 506 -9.74 -7.59 -21.93
C GLN A 506 -8.23 -7.40 -22.13
N VAL A 507 -7.68 -8.29 -22.94
CA VAL A 507 -6.29 -8.29 -23.37
C VAL A 507 -5.97 -6.90 -23.94
N THR A 508 -5.28 -6.06 -23.19
CA THR A 508 -4.49 -4.99 -23.78
C THR A 508 -3.55 -5.67 -24.77
N GLU A 509 -3.71 -5.34 -26.05
CA GLU A 509 -3.09 -6.02 -27.17
C GLU A 509 -1.56 -6.03 -27.04
N GLY A 510 -1.06 -7.08 -26.39
CA GLY A 510 -0.33 -8.06 -27.13
C GLY A 510 0.64 -8.92 -26.32
N TRP A 511 0.16 -9.65 -25.34
CA TRP A 511 0.96 -10.72 -24.75
C TRP A 511 1.04 -12.00 -25.58
N ILE A 512 0.91 -11.84 -26.88
CA ILE A 512 0.61 -12.88 -27.84
C ILE A 512 1.28 -12.48 -29.17
N LYS A 513 1.93 -13.44 -29.83
CA LYS A 513 2.40 -13.28 -31.22
C LYS A 513 1.22 -12.79 -32.09
N PRO A 514 1.39 -11.82 -33.00
CA PRO A 514 0.31 -11.37 -33.90
C PRO A 514 -0.42 -12.52 -34.63
N SER A 515 0.25 -13.66 -34.81
CA SER A 515 -0.28 -14.89 -35.42
C SER A 515 -1.36 -15.62 -34.63
N LEU A 516 -1.69 -15.21 -33.40
CA LEU A 516 -2.69 -15.86 -32.53
C LEU A 516 -4.09 -15.19 -32.63
N PHE A 517 -4.18 -14.06 -33.33
CA PHE A 517 -5.46 -13.45 -33.74
C PHE A 517 -5.72 -13.64 -35.24
N ASP A 518 -4.96 -14.51 -35.90
CA ASP A 518 -5.23 -14.91 -37.28
C ASP A 518 -6.44 -15.85 -37.26
N GLY A 519 -7.58 -15.36 -37.77
CA GLY A 519 -8.83 -16.10 -37.84
C GLY A 519 -10.01 -15.50 -37.06
N ILE A 520 -9.79 -14.52 -36.18
CA ILE A 520 -10.89 -13.82 -35.46
C ILE A 520 -11.45 -12.70 -36.34
N PRO A 521 -12.74 -12.75 -36.76
CA PRO A 521 -13.35 -11.71 -37.56
C PRO A 521 -13.40 -10.36 -36.84
N ASN A 522 -13.18 -9.27 -37.58
CA ASN A 522 -13.33 -7.88 -37.10
C ASN A 522 -12.50 -7.52 -35.84
N LYS A 523 -11.33 -8.16 -35.65
CA LYS A 523 -10.46 -7.94 -34.48
C LYS A 523 -10.01 -6.49 -34.27
N ASP A 524 -9.95 -5.72 -35.36
CA ASP A 524 -9.59 -4.31 -35.43
C ASP A 524 -10.72 -3.35 -34.97
N LEU A 525 -11.91 -3.86 -34.66
CA LEU A 525 -13.07 -3.07 -34.23
C LEU A 525 -13.36 -3.32 -32.74
N LEU A 526 -12.61 -2.64 -31.87
CA LEU A 526 -12.77 -2.70 -30.42
C LEU A 526 -13.68 -1.58 -29.92
N ASP A 527 -14.20 -1.72 -28.70
CA ASP A 527 -15.01 -0.69 -28.06
C ASP A 527 -14.18 0.58 -27.88
N GLY A 528 -14.67 1.70 -28.43
CA GLY A 528 -13.96 2.99 -28.41
C GLY A 528 -13.15 3.28 -29.66
N THR A 529 -13.01 2.32 -30.59
CA THR A 529 -12.46 2.58 -31.92
C THR A 529 -13.33 3.59 -32.69
N GLU A 530 -12.72 4.43 -33.53
CA GLU A 530 -13.44 5.28 -34.48
C GLU A 530 -13.32 4.67 -35.88
N LEU A 531 -14.44 4.53 -36.60
CA LEU A 531 -14.41 4.03 -37.98
C LEU A 531 -15.26 4.89 -38.93
N HIS A 532 -14.84 4.91 -40.19
CA HIS A 532 -15.55 5.50 -41.33
C HIS A 532 -15.92 4.41 -42.33
N LEU A 533 -17.10 4.56 -42.96
CA LEU A 533 -17.60 3.62 -43.96
C LEU A 533 -17.78 4.37 -45.28
N ASN A 534 -17.02 4.00 -46.31
CA ASN A 534 -17.14 4.58 -47.64
C ASN A 534 -17.82 3.60 -48.59
N SER A 535 -18.92 3.99 -49.23
CA SER A 535 -19.61 3.12 -50.21
C SER A 535 -18.73 2.92 -51.44
N VAL A 536 -18.44 1.67 -51.81
CA VAL A 536 -17.61 1.39 -53.02
C VAL A 536 -18.33 1.84 -54.29
N LYS A 537 -19.64 1.62 -54.38
CA LYS A 537 -20.45 1.96 -55.56
C LYS A 537 -20.55 3.46 -55.82
N VAL A 538 -20.64 4.29 -54.76
CA VAL A 538 -20.90 5.74 -54.89
C VAL A 538 -19.66 6.58 -54.55
N GLY A 539 -18.65 6.01 -53.88
CA GLY A 539 -17.40 6.67 -53.50
C GLY A 539 -17.56 7.74 -52.42
N LYS A 540 -18.60 7.65 -51.58
CA LYS A 540 -18.93 8.62 -50.53
C LYS A 540 -19.03 7.96 -49.17
N TYR A 541 -18.69 8.71 -48.12
CA TYR A 541 -18.82 8.28 -46.74
C TYR A 541 -20.26 8.30 -46.27
N LEU A 542 -20.58 7.27 -45.49
CA LEU A 542 -21.78 7.17 -44.68
C LEU A 542 -21.76 8.28 -43.62
N SER A 543 -22.86 9.01 -43.49
CA SER A 543 -23.05 10.07 -42.52
C SER A 543 -24.44 9.97 -41.90
N VAL A 544 -24.58 10.48 -40.68
CA VAL A 544 -25.89 10.79 -40.11
C VAL A 544 -25.99 12.29 -39.96
N GLU A 545 -26.87 12.90 -40.76
CA GLU A 545 -27.08 14.34 -40.77
C GLU A 545 -27.46 14.86 -39.37
N ASN A 546 -26.99 16.07 -39.05
CA ASN A 546 -27.06 16.67 -37.70
C ASN A 546 -26.34 15.86 -36.60
N GLY A 547 -25.46 14.91 -36.93
CA GLY A 547 -24.70 14.12 -35.96
C GLY A 547 -25.53 13.12 -35.14
N GLY A 548 -26.82 12.98 -35.45
CA GLY A 548 -27.82 12.20 -34.71
C GLY A 548 -29.21 12.86 -34.81
N GLY A 549 -30.27 12.06 -34.97
CA GLY A 549 -31.66 12.51 -35.09
C GLY A 549 -32.26 12.49 -36.50
N ALA A 550 -31.48 12.07 -37.51
CA ALA A 550 -31.91 11.98 -38.91
C ALA A 550 -31.62 10.60 -39.53
N LYS A 551 -32.02 10.43 -40.80
CA LYS A 551 -31.74 9.24 -41.60
C LYS A 551 -30.26 9.17 -41.97
N ALA A 552 -29.71 7.96 -42.05
CA ALA A 552 -28.37 7.75 -42.57
C ALA A 552 -28.33 7.91 -44.10
N VAL A 553 -27.31 8.60 -44.60
CA VAL A 553 -27.09 8.90 -46.04
C VAL A 553 -25.62 8.73 -46.40
N ALA A 554 -25.27 8.62 -47.68
CA ALA A 554 -23.89 8.47 -48.14
C ALA A 554 -23.53 9.60 -49.11
N ASN A 555 -23.40 10.82 -48.58
CA ASN A 555 -23.30 12.05 -49.38
C ASN A 555 -21.98 12.83 -49.19
N ARG A 556 -21.04 12.35 -48.37
CA ARG A 556 -19.81 13.10 -48.03
C ARG A 556 -18.59 12.59 -48.79
N THR A 557 -17.80 13.51 -49.33
CA THR A 557 -16.52 13.21 -49.99
C THR A 557 -15.35 13.05 -49.04
N THR A 558 -15.47 13.58 -47.82
CA THR A 558 -14.43 13.56 -46.78
C THR A 558 -15.06 13.22 -45.44
N ALA A 559 -14.39 12.39 -44.64
CA ALA A 559 -14.88 12.00 -43.33
C ALA A 559 -14.52 13.04 -42.26
N SER A 560 -15.51 13.41 -41.45
CA SER A 560 -15.38 14.27 -40.28
C SER A 560 -16.19 13.69 -39.12
N SER A 561 -16.55 14.53 -38.15
CA SER A 561 -17.27 14.13 -36.94
C SER A 561 -18.61 13.42 -37.21
N TRP A 562 -19.33 13.75 -38.29
CA TRP A 562 -20.66 13.19 -38.60
C TRP A 562 -20.62 11.86 -39.36
N GLU A 563 -19.47 11.55 -39.96
CA GLU A 563 -19.18 10.30 -40.68
C GLU A 563 -18.50 9.29 -39.75
N THR A 564 -18.20 9.71 -38.51
CA THR A 564 -17.53 8.90 -37.50
C THR A 564 -18.52 8.03 -36.74
N PHE A 565 -18.38 6.72 -36.92
CA PHE A 565 -19.08 5.70 -36.16
C PHE A 565 -18.15 5.11 -35.11
N ARG A 566 -18.69 4.85 -33.92
CA ARG A 566 -17.98 4.14 -32.85
C ARG A 566 -18.69 2.80 -32.64
N PRO A 567 -18.08 1.67 -33.03
CA PRO A 567 -18.67 0.37 -32.82
C PRO A 567 -18.67 0.06 -31.32
N TRP A 568 -19.74 -0.61 -30.90
CA TRP A 568 -19.86 -1.24 -29.60
C TRP A 568 -20.10 -2.72 -29.85
N ARG A 569 -19.10 -3.53 -29.55
CA ARG A 569 -19.03 -4.95 -29.83
C ARG A 569 -19.98 -5.73 -28.94
N ILE A 570 -20.92 -6.43 -29.56
CA ILE A 570 -21.81 -7.39 -28.89
C ILE A 570 -21.14 -8.77 -28.90
N ASN A 571 -20.56 -9.17 -30.04
CA ASN A 571 -19.77 -10.39 -30.19
C ASN A 571 -18.79 -10.24 -31.37
N GLU A 572 -18.19 -11.34 -31.85
CA GLU A 572 -17.14 -11.29 -32.90
C GLU A 572 -17.61 -10.70 -34.24
N THR A 573 -18.90 -10.78 -34.55
CA THR A 573 -19.45 -10.26 -35.81
C THR A 573 -20.51 -9.18 -35.60
N ASN A 574 -21.14 -9.08 -34.43
CA ASN A 574 -22.26 -8.17 -34.19
C ASN A 574 -21.86 -6.94 -33.37
N PHE A 575 -22.32 -5.77 -33.80
CA PHE A 575 -21.98 -4.46 -33.25
C PHE A 575 -23.20 -3.53 -33.21
N ASN A 576 -23.26 -2.65 -32.22
CA ASN A 576 -24.05 -1.42 -32.31
C ASN A 576 -23.15 -0.28 -32.77
N PHE A 577 -23.64 0.67 -33.57
CA PHE A 577 -22.83 1.83 -33.96
C PHE A 577 -23.37 3.12 -33.37
N ARG A 578 -22.53 3.78 -32.58
CA ARG A 578 -22.82 5.09 -31.98
C ARG A 578 -22.28 6.21 -32.86
N VAL A 579 -23.11 7.23 -33.11
CA VAL A 579 -22.77 8.43 -33.90
C VAL A 579 -22.36 9.61 -33.00
N PHE A 580 -22.02 10.74 -33.61
CA PHE A 580 -21.43 11.92 -32.94
C PHE A 580 -22.18 12.40 -31.69
N HIS A 581 -23.51 12.59 -31.76
CA HIS A 581 -24.35 13.02 -30.63
C HIS A 581 -24.74 11.87 -29.68
N LYS A 582 -23.93 10.83 -29.63
CA LYS A 582 -24.08 9.69 -28.71
C LYS A 582 -25.37 8.87 -28.91
N GLN A 583 -26.00 8.98 -30.07
CA GLN A 583 -27.13 8.13 -30.48
C GLN A 583 -26.67 6.90 -31.25
N PHE A 584 -27.48 5.86 -31.29
CA PHE A 584 -27.22 4.61 -32.01
C PHE A 584 -28.00 4.56 -33.30
N ILE A 585 -27.33 4.17 -34.40
CA ILE A 585 -28.00 3.87 -35.65
C ILE A 585 -28.80 2.57 -35.51
N GLY A 586 -30.01 2.55 -36.04
CA GLY A 586 -30.88 1.38 -36.03
C GLY A 586 -31.96 1.45 -37.10
N LEU A 587 -32.67 0.34 -37.28
CA LEU A 587 -33.84 0.30 -38.16
C LEU A 587 -34.98 1.14 -37.56
N ASP A 588 -35.55 2.04 -38.36
CA ASP A 588 -36.68 2.88 -37.97
C ASP A 588 -37.91 2.03 -37.57
N LYS A 589 -38.83 2.56 -36.79
CA LYS A 589 -40.09 1.85 -36.48
C LYS A 589 -41.05 2.00 -37.65
N ALA A 590 -41.33 0.92 -38.39
CA ALA A 590 -42.31 0.99 -39.47
C ALA A 590 -43.73 1.20 -38.90
N ALA A 591 -44.51 2.07 -39.55
CA ALA A 591 -45.95 2.14 -39.31
C ALA A 591 -46.62 0.84 -39.77
N GLY A 592 -47.38 0.18 -38.87
CA GLY A 592 -48.22 -0.97 -39.23
C GLY A 592 -47.57 -2.36 -39.16
N GLY A 593 -46.46 -2.53 -38.44
CA GLY A 593 -45.95 -3.88 -38.09
C GLY A 593 -45.15 -4.62 -39.17
N LYS A 594 -44.75 -3.96 -40.27
CA LYS A 594 -43.77 -4.50 -41.23
C LYS A 594 -42.33 -4.25 -40.76
N ALA A 595 -41.36 -5.07 -41.18
CA ALA A 595 -39.95 -4.79 -40.91
C ALA A 595 -39.52 -3.52 -41.67
N SER A 596 -38.94 -2.55 -40.96
CA SER A 596 -38.39 -1.34 -41.58
C SER A 596 -37.07 -1.63 -42.26
N THR A 597 -36.80 -0.92 -43.36
CA THR A 597 -35.54 -0.98 -44.10
C THR A 597 -34.75 0.33 -44.00
N THR A 598 -35.30 1.36 -43.36
CA THR A 598 -34.65 2.69 -43.24
C THR A 598 -33.82 2.76 -41.96
N LEU A 599 -32.62 3.34 -42.05
CA LEU A 599 -31.74 3.59 -40.91
C LEU A 599 -31.90 4.98 -40.34
N VAL A 600 -32.07 5.07 -39.02
CA VAL A 600 -32.13 6.33 -38.25
C VAL A 600 -31.27 6.22 -37.00
N ALA A 601 -30.66 7.32 -36.55
CA ALA A 601 -29.93 7.34 -35.28
C ALA A 601 -30.65 8.22 -34.26
N THR A 602 -31.61 7.66 -33.53
CA THR A 602 -32.48 8.45 -32.62
C THR A 602 -32.40 8.00 -31.17
N LYS A 603 -31.87 6.81 -30.88
CA LYS A 603 -31.84 6.26 -29.52
C LYS A 603 -30.52 6.53 -28.83
N THR A 604 -30.57 6.88 -27.55
CA THR A 604 -29.38 7.01 -26.69
C THR A 604 -28.90 5.69 -26.09
N ASN A 605 -29.75 4.66 -26.10
CA ASN A 605 -29.42 3.28 -25.68
C ASN A 605 -29.77 2.30 -26.81
N PRO A 606 -28.88 1.36 -27.18
CA PRO A 606 -29.14 0.41 -28.25
C PRO A 606 -30.00 -0.76 -27.76
N GLY A 607 -30.91 -1.23 -28.60
CA GLY A 607 -31.60 -2.50 -28.47
C GLY A 607 -31.41 -3.36 -29.72
N LEU A 608 -32.26 -4.37 -29.91
CA LEU A 608 -32.14 -5.31 -31.03
C LEU A 608 -32.17 -4.65 -32.42
N SER A 609 -32.86 -3.51 -32.58
CA SER A 609 -32.95 -2.80 -33.87
C SER A 609 -31.66 -2.06 -34.25
N GLU A 610 -30.72 -1.91 -33.31
CA GLU A 610 -29.45 -1.22 -33.49
C GLU A 610 -28.27 -2.19 -33.67
N THR A 611 -28.52 -3.51 -33.74
CA THR A 611 -27.50 -4.56 -33.82
C THR A 611 -27.22 -4.97 -35.25
N PHE A 612 -25.98 -4.78 -35.71
CA PHE A 612 -25.55 -5.07 -37.08
C PHE A 612 -24.42 -6.09 -37.11
N GLU A 613 -24.45 -7.01 -38.07
CA GLU A 613 -23.36 -7.95 -38.34
C GLU A 613 -22.39 -7.35 -39.35
N ILE A 614 -21.10 -7.29 -39.05
CA ILE A 614 -20.06 -6.89 -40.02
C ILE A 614 -19.43 -8.14 -40.63
N VAL A 615 -19.54 -8.27 -41.94
CA VAL A 615 -18.97 -9.37 -42.73
C VAL A 615 -17.82 -8.80 -43.57
N ARG A 616 -16.61 -9.35 -43.45
CA ARG A 616 -15.43 -8.96 -44.24
C ARG A 616 -15.27 -9.81 -45.50
N LYS A 617 -14.72 -9.22 -46.56
CA LYS A 617 -14.35 -9.95 -47.78
C LYS A 617 -13.17 -10.89 -47.48
N PRO A 618 -13.27 -12.18 -47.80
CA PRO A 618 -12.12 -13.08 -47.72
C PRO A 618 -10.96 -12.56 -48.57
N GLY A 619 -9.78 -12.38 -47.97
CA GLY A 619 -8.56 -11.91 -48.63
C GLY A 619 -8.42 -10.39 -48.81
N ASP A 620 -9.41 -9.59 -48.39
CA ASP A 620 -9.36 -8.13 -48.43
C ASP A 620 -10.16 -7.57 -47.24
N LEU A 621 -9.47 -7.44 -46.11
CA LEU A 621 -10.10 -7.09 -44.84
C LEU A 621 -10.68 -5.68 -44.82
N ASN A 622 -10.31 -4.80 -45.76
CA ASN A 622 -10.81 -3.42 -45.81
C ASN A 622 -12.17 -3.32 -46.51
N ARG A 623 -12.65 -4.40 -47.16
CA ARG A 623 -13.99 -4.46 -47.76
C ARG A 623 -14.96 -5.19 -46.85
N VAL A 624 -16.06 -4.54 -46.49
CA VAL A 624 -17.11 -5.08 -45.62
C VAL A 624 -18.49 -5.00 -46.26
N ARG A 625 -19.38 -5.89 -45.81
CA ARG A 625 -20.84 -5.76 -45.90
C ARG A 625 -21.40 -5.71 -44.48
N ILE A 626 -22.48 -4.97 -44.29
CA ILE A 626 -23.10 -4.79 -42.97
C ILE A 626 -24.52 -5.35 -43.02
N LYS A 627 -24.81 -6.38 -42.24
CA LYS A 627 -26.14 -7.00 -42.15
C LYS A 627 -26.92 -6.36 -41.02
N ALA A 628 -28.14 -5.94 -41.30
CA ALA A 628 -29.04 -5.36 -40.31
C ALA A 628 -29.81 -6.45 -39.54
N PRO A 629 -30.46 -6.10 -38.41
CA PRO A 629 -31.19 -7.07 -37.59
C PRO A 629 -32.38 -7.74 -38.30
N ASN A 630 -32.87 -7.15 -39.39
CA ASN A 630 -33.91 -7.75 -40.23
C ASN A 630 -33.39 -8.85 -41.17
N GLY A 631 -32.09 -9.17 -41.13
CA GLY A 631 -31.47 -10.24 -41.91
C GLY A 631 -30.95 -9.83 -43.28
N HIS A 632 -31.12 -8.57 -43.71
CA HIS A 632 -30.68 -8.07 -45.00
C HIS A 632 -29.41 -7.22 -44.89
N PHE A 633 -28.62 -7.13 -45.97
CA PHE A 633 -27.46 -6.24 -46.00
C PHE A 633 -27.89 -4.78 -46.25
N LEU A 634 -27.11 -3.87 -45.68
CA LEU A 634 -27.18 -2.45 -46.01
C LEU A 634 -26.78 -2.27 -47.48
N GLN A 635 -27.52 -1.45 -48.21
CA GLN A 635 -27.18 -1.03 -49.56
C GLN A 635 -27.28 0.49 -49.71
N VAL A 636 -26.35 1.04 -50.48
CA VAL A 636 -26.37 2.43 -50.93
C VAL A 636 -26.82 2.45 -52.39
N ASN A 637 -28.07 2.83 -52.62
CA ASN A 637 -28.63 2.91 -53.97
C ASN A 637 -28.29 4.25 -54.65
N THR A 638 -28.35 5.34 -53.87
CA THR A 638 -27.98 6.71 -54.28
C THR A 638 -27.36 7.41 -53.07
N GLU A 639 -26.72 8.57 -53.28
CA GLU A 639 -26.12 9.37 -52.18
C GLU A 639 -27.11 9.70 -51.04
N LYS A 640 -28.43 9.67 -51.31
CA LYS A 640 -29.49 10.03 -50.37
C LYS A 640 -30.28 8.84 -49.82
N LEU A 641 -30.00 7.62 -50.25
CA LEU A 641 -30.80 6.44 -49.90
C LEU A 641 -29.93 5.27 -49.48
N ILE A 642 -30.06 4.94 -48.19
CA ILE A 642 -29.47 3.74 -47.59
C ILE A 642 -30.59 2.93 -46.99
N SER A 643 -30.64 1.66 -47.39
CA SER A 643 -31.67 0.74 -46.95
C SER A 643 -31.08 -0.62 -46.59
N ALA A 644 -31.73 -1.29 -45.65
CA ALA A 644 -31.40 -2.62 -45.18
C ALA A 644 -32.34 -3.66 -45.81
N ASP A 645 -32.28 -3.82 -47.13
CA ASP A 645 -33.16 -4.71 -47.89
C ASP A 645 -32.41 -5.44 -49.04
N PHE A 646 -31.09 -5.43 -49.01
CA PHE A 646 -30.31 -6.14 -50.02
C PHE A 646 -30.22 -7.64 -49.71
N GLU A 647 -30.74 -8.45 -50.64
CA GLU A 647 -30.78 -9.91 -50.58
C GLU A 647 -29.75 -10.60 -51.50
N GLY A 648 -28.89 -9.83 -52.19
CA GLY A 648 -28.01 -10.34 -53.23
C GLY A 648 -26.84 -11.22 -52.74
N ASP A 649 -26.53 -12.27 -53.51
CA ASP A 649 -25.41 -13.18 -53.27
C ASP A 649 -24.02 -12.49 -53.31
N SER A 650 -23.02 -13.17 -52.74
CA SER A 650 -21.68 -12.71 -52.31
C SER A 650 -20.70 -12.21 -53.40
N LYS A 651 -21.15 -11.42 -54.38
CA LYS A 651 -20.25 -10.77 -55.35
C LYS A 651 -19.66 -9.48 -54.75
N TRP A 652 -18.39 -9.52 -54.36
CA TRP A 652 -17.67 -8.36 -53.82
C TRP A 652 -17.15 -7.38 -54.89
N ALA A 653 -17.96 -7.13 -55.93
CA ALA A 653 -17.60 -6.30 -57.07
C ALA A 653 -17.65 -4.80 -56.72
N ASP A 654 -16.94 -3.96 -57.48
CA ASP A 654 -16.87 -2.51 -57.24
C ASP A 654 -18.20 -1.79 -57.53
N ASP A 655 -19.12 -2.43 -58.26
CA ASP A 655 -20.46 -1.91 -58.57
C ASP A 655 -21.56 -2.40 -57.60
N ASP A 656 -21.21 -3.23 -56.60
CA ASP A 656 -22.17 -3.78 -55.64
C ASP A 656 -22.58 -2.70 -54.60
N PRO A 657 -23.89 -2.38 -54.48
CA PRO A 657 -24.36 -1.32 -53.59
C PRO A 657 -24.20 -1.65 -52.10
N SER A 658 -23.95 -2.92 -51.74
CA SER A 658 -23.83 -3.38 -50.35
C SER A 658 -22.41 -3.39 -49.79
N VAL A 659 -21.40 -3.09 -50.63
CA VAL A 659 -19.99 -3.15 -50.24
C VAL A 659 -19.49 -1.77 -49.82
N PHE A 660 -18.83 -1.75 -48.66
CA PHE A 660 -18.20 -0.56 -48.08
C PHE A 660 -16.71 -0.79 -47.87
N LEU A 661 -15.90 0.25 -48.01
CA LEU A 661 -14.56 0.31 -47.45
C LEU A 661 -14.66 0.75 -45.99
N ILE A 662 -13.99 0.02 -45.10
CA ILE A 662 -13.91 0.36 -43.68
C ILE A 662 -12.54 0.99 -43.38
N GLU A 663 -12.57 2.18 -42.80
CA GLU A 663 -11.36 2.91 -42.39
C GLU A 663 -11.37 3.07 -40.87
N VAL A 664 -10.34 2.56 -40.19
CA VAL A 664 -10.24 2.57 -38.72
C VAL A 664 -9.25 3.63 -38.27
N LYS A 665 -9.72 4.62 -37.51
CA LYS A 665 -8.92 5.72 -36.98
C LYS A 665 -8.16 5.28 -35.72
N GLY A 666 -6.84 5.48 -35.71
CA GLY A 666 -5.96 5.18 -34.57
C GLY A 666 -5.27 3.81 -34.62
N SER A 667 -5.44 3.03 -35.68
CA SER A 667 -4.60 1.87 -35.98
C SER A 667 -3.29 2.33 -36.66
N PRO A 668 -2.09 1.83 -36.27
CA PRO A 668 -0.87 2.06 -37.02
C PRO A 668 -0.94 1.30 -38.35
N GLN A 669 -1.52 1.93 -39.37
CA GLN A 669 -1.43 1.50 -40.76
C GLN A 669 -0.77 2.58 -41.61
N GLY A 670 0.55 2.51 -41.67
CA GLY A 670 1.39 2.93 -42.79
C GLY A 670 2.68 2.11 -42.64
N GLU A 671 3.11 1.23 -43.53
CA GLU A 671 2.81 1.02 -44.94
C GLU A 671 2.94 -0.49 -45.26
N LEU A 672 1.99 -1.05 -46.02
CA LEU A 672 2.21 -2.23 -46.85
C LEU A 672 1.55 -1.97 -48.21
N GLN A 673 2.08 -0.97 -48.91
CA GLN A 673 1.94 -0.87 -50.37
C GLN A 673 3.02 -1.76 -50.98
N VAL A 674 2.61 -2.95 -51.43
CA VAL A 674 3.41 -3.75 -52.35
C VAL A 674 3.26 -3.13 -53.74
N THR A 675 4.28 -2.41 -54.20
CA THR A 675 4.48 -2.15 -55.63
C THR A 675 5.68 -2.94 -56.13
N ASN A 676 5.40 -4.10 -56.73
CA ASN A 676 6.32 -4.75 -57.66
C ASN A 676 6.35 -3.93 -58.95
N GLY A 677 7.52 -3.46 -59.38
CA GLY A 677 7.69 -2.79 -60.66
C GLY A 677 9.15 -2.49 -60.98
N TYR A 678 9.77 -3.38 -61.74
CA TYR A 678 11.11 -3.23 -62.30
C TYR A 678 11.27 -1.97 -63.18
N GLY A 679 12.33 -1.19 -62.91
CA GLY A 679 13.22 -0.51 -63.87
C GLY A 679 12.98 0.98 -64.18
N PRO A 680 13.99 1.76 -64.66
CA PRO A 680 15.43 1.47 -64.79
C PRO A 680 16.40 2.57 -64.25
N LEU A 681 17.64 2.14 -63.94
CA LEU A 681 18.93 2.82 -64.17
C LEU A 681 19.06 4.35 -63.95
N LYS A 682 19.93 4.73 -63.00
CA LYS A 682 21.26 5.31 -63.33
C LYS A 682 22.20 5.36 -62.13
N LEU A 683 23.32 4.66 -62.30
CA LEU A 683 24.55 4.76 -61.51
C LEU A 683 25.26 6.09 -61.82
N SER A 684 25.75 6.76 -60.77
CA SER A 684 27.04 7.47 -60.72
C SER A 684 27.22 8.01 -59.30
N SER A 685 28.32 7.88 -58.58
CA SER A 685 29.62 7.23 -58.76
C SER A 685 30.39 7.51 -57.47
N THR A 686 31.00 6.46 -56.87
CA THR A 686 32.31 6.44 -56.15
C THR A 686 32.50 7.36 -54.92
N SER A 687 33.09 6.96 -53.79
CA SER A 687 34.07 5.90 -53.51
C SER A 687 34.20 5.64 -52.00
N ASN A 688 34.50 4.38 -51.64
CA ASN A 688 35.23 3.85 -50.47
C ASN A 688 34.73 4.27 -49.06
N GLU A 689 34.47 3.36 -48.12
CA GLU A 689 35.30 2.22 -47.73
C GLU A 689 34.47 1.19 -46.92
N ASN A 690 34.95 -0.05 -46.96
CA ASN A 690 34.43 -1.29 -46.36
C ASN A 690 33.91 -1.14 -44.89
N MET A 691 32.97 -1.94 -44.37
CA MET A 691 32.84 -3.39 -44.52
C MET A 691 31.51 -3.91 -43.93
N GLN A 692 30.89 -4.86 -44.65
CA GLN A 692 29.75 -5.70 -44.27
C GLN A 692 30.04 -6.56 -43.03
N LYS A 693 29.12 -6.70 -42.07
CA LYS A 693 27.95 -7.62 -42.05
C LYS A 693 28.28 -9.11 -42.23
N ARG A 694 27.94 -9.84 -41.15
CA ARG A 694 27.03 -11.01 -41.09
C ARG A 694 27.60 -12.45 -41.11
N SER A 695 27.25 -13.13 -40.01
CA SER A 695 26.65 -14.47 -39.93
C SER A 695 27.55 -15.72 -39.89
N SER A 696 27.47 -16.37 -38.72
CA SER A 696 27.39 -17.82 -38.48
C SER A 696 28.60 -18.74 -38.74
N LEU A 697 29.11 -19.27 -37.62
CA LEU A 697 29.81 -20.56 -37.39
C LEU A 697 31.16 -20.80 -38.11
N LEU A 698 32.25 -20.94 -37.31
CA LEU A 698 33.18 -22.06 -37.44
C LEU A 698 34.15 -22.19 -36.24
N ALA A 699 34.51 -23.43 -35.93
CA ALA A 699 35.70 -23.81 -35.18
C ALA A 699 36.84 -24.20 -36.16
N ILE A 700 38.08 -24.21 -35.64
CA ILE A 700 39.27 -25.01 -36.02
C ILE A 700 40.44 -24.33 -36.82
N GLN A 701 41.59 -24.28 -36.12
CA GLN A 701 43.03 -24.45 -36.45
C GLN A 701 43.77 -23.59 -37.50
N LEU A 702 45.04 -23.24 -37.17
CA LEU A 702 46.31 -23.67 -37.80
C LEU A 702 47.49 -23.19 -36.90
N LEU A 703 48.18 -24.08 -36.16
CA LEU A 703 49.39 -24.87 -36.49
C LEU A 703 50.72 -24.08 -36.59
N ASN A 704 51.66 -24.43 -35.70
CA ASN A 704 53.05 -24.76 -36.07
C ASN A 704 53.71 -25.68 -35.01
N GLU A 705 54.08 -26.88 -35.50
CA GLU A 705 54.86 -27.98 -34.90
C GLU A 705 56.40 -27.69 -34.99
N PRO A 706 57.37 -28.55 -34.57
CA PRO A 706 57.29 -29.99 -34.19
C PRO A 706 58.17 -30.45 -32.98
N LEU A 707 57.99 -31.73 -32.61
CA LEU A 707 59.02 -32.76 -32.28
C LEU A 707 58.67 -33.63 -31.04
N ALA A 708 58.46 -34.92 -31.29
CA ALA A 708 58.60 -36.03 -30.32
C ALA A 708 60.09 -36.51 -30.29
N PRO A 709 60.56 -37.53 -29.51
CA PRO A 709 59.85 -38.49 -28.65
C PRO A 709 60.60 -38.98 -27.35
N ILE A 710 59.91 -39.80 -26.51
CA ILE A 710 60.41 -40.87 -25.59
C ILE A 710 61.22 -40.51 -24.30
N VAL A 711 60.80 -41.14 -23.18
CA VAL A 711 61.54 -41.65 -21.98
C VAL A 711 61.02 -41.19 -20.59
N SER A 712 60.39 -42.17 -19.92
CA SER A 712 60.46 -42.66 -18.51
C SER A 712 60.41 -41.76 -17.25
N PHE A 713 59.53 -42.21 -16.36
CA PHE A 713 59.68 -42.53 -14.91
C PHE A 713 60.21 -41.51 -13.88
N GLN A 714 59.37 -41.37 -12.84
CA GLN A 714 59.65 -41.06 -11.41
C GLN A 714 59.99 -39.58 -11.12
N ASN A 715 59.28 -38.85 -10.25
CA ASN A 715 58.87 -39.22 -8.90
C ASN A 715 57.91 -38.16 -8.29
N ILE A 716 57.03 -38.63 -7.38
CA ILE A 716 56.39 -37.90 -6.23
C ILE A 716 55.25 -36.92 -6.62
N THR A 717 53.96 -37.05 -6.26
CA THR A 717 53.12 -37.85 -5.32
C THR A 717 51.66 -37.52 -5.76
N LYS A 718 50.72 -38.40 -6.10
CA LYS A 718 50.05 -39.51 -5.41
C LYS A 718 49.56 -39.18 -3.98
N TYR A 719 48.55 -38.31 -3.84
CA TYR A 719 47.49 -38.36 -2.80
C TYR A 719 46.45 -37.27 -3.08
N HIS A 720 45.30 -37.58 -3.70
CA HIS A 720 44.00 -36.93 -3.41
C HIS A 720 42.82 -37.55 -4.21
N LYS A 721 42.79 -38.88 -4.32
CA LYS A 721 41.57 -39.61 -4.75
C LYS A 721 41.49 -41.02 -4.16
N ALA A 722 41.81 -41.12 -2.87
CA ALA A 722 41.69 -42.33 -2.04
C ALA A 722 41.31 -42.02 -0.57
N GLY A 723 40.70 -40.84 -0.31
CA GLY A 723 40.35 -40.39 1.05
C GLY A 723 38.87 -40.47 1.40
N TYR A 724 37.98 -40.68 0.42
CA TYR A 724 36.52 -40.58 0.65
C TYR A 724 35.77 -41.92 0.59
N GLU A 725 36.40 -42.99 0.11
CA GLU A 725 35.80 -44.34 0.10
C GLU A 725 36.44 -45.32 1.12
N ALA A 726 37.52 -44.93 1.81
CA ALA A 726 38.17 -45.74 2.85
C ALA A 726 37.60 -45.53 4.27
N VAL A 727 36.80 -44.48 4.51
CA VAL A 727 36.15 -44.22 5.82
C VAL A 727 34.74 -44.81 5.90
N ARG A 728 34.18 -45.31 4.78
CA ARG A 728 32.83 -45.90 4.75
C ARG A 728 32.81 -47.44 4.72
N LYS A 729 33.96 -48.11 4.86
CA LYS A 729 34.05 -49.57 4.72
C LYS A 729 34.81 -50.34 5.80
N HIS A 730 35.12 -49.74 6.95
CA HIS A 730 35.66 -50.47 8.11
C HIS A 730 35.10 -49.95 9.44
N THR A 731 33.83 -50.27 9.73
CA THR A 731 33.29 -50.40 11.10
C THR A 731 32.08 -51.33 11.08
N SER A 732 32.30 -52.61 10.74
CA SER A 732 31.34 -53.70 10.99
C SER A 732 31.99 -55.07 10.81
N THR A 733 33.05 -55.37 11.56
CA THR A 733 33.50 -56.76 11.82
C THR A 733 34.31 -56.83 13.12
N ALA A 734 33.64 -56.56 14.25
CA ALA A 734 33.99 -57.06 15.57
C ALA A 734 32.71 -56.92 16.41
N TYR A 735 32.35 -57.96 17.18
CA TYR A 735 31.07 -58.17 17.88
C TYR A 735 29.94 -58.88 17.10
N VAL A 736 30.19 -60.11 16.65
CA VAL A 736 29.36 -61.30 17.00
C VAL A 736 30.28 -62.52 16.84
N ILE A 737 30.86 -62.98 17.94
CA ILE A 737 31.29 -64.35 18.31
C ILE A 737 32.11 -64.13 19.59
N LEU A 738 31.41 -64.05 20.71
CA LEU A 738 31.88 -64.36 22.06
C LEU A 738 30.68 -64.15 23.00
N SER A 739 29.70 -65.03 22.84
CA SER A 739 28.70 -65.34 23.86
C SER A 739 28.54 -66.85 23.93
N ALA A 740 29.64 -67.50 24.30
CA ALA A 740 29.63 -68.84 24.88
C ALA A 740 30.57 -68.83 26.07
N GLY A 741 29.98 -68.93 27.26
CA GLY A 741 30.67 -69.38 28.47
C GLY A 741 31.27 -68.29 29.35
N LEU A 742 30.97 -68.46 30.65
CA LEU A 742 31.65 -67.88 31.83
C LEU A 742 31.18 -66.45 32.15
N GLY A 743 30.48 -66.17 33.25
CA GLY A 743 30.47 -66.83 34.55
C GLY A 743 31.58 -66.29 35.44
N SER A 744 31.17 -65.63 36.53
CA SER A 744 31.90 -65.27 37.75
C SER A 744 32.92 -64.11 37.74
N ASN A 745 32.62 -63.14 38.62
CA ASN A 745 33.47 -62.39 39.54
C ASN A 745 34.72 -61.62 39.03
N ALA A 746 34.67 -60.30 39.18
CA ALA A 746 35.63 -59.44 39.90
C ALA A 746 35.29 -57.97 39.53
N SER A 747 34.59 -57.17 40.34
CA SER A 747 35.07 -56.44 41.53
C SER A 747 36.51 -55.93 41.41
N GLU A 748 36.63 -54.60 41.51
CA GLU A 748 37.85 -53.79 41.64
C GLU A 748 38.46 -53.29 40.33
N LEU A 749 38.07 -52.07 39.93
CA LEU A 749 38.97 -50.94 39.59
C LEU A 749 38.15 -49.70 39.15
N PHE A 750 37.35 -49.17 40.07
CA PHE A 750 37.21 -47.71 40.27
C PHE A 750 38.39 -47.37 41.20
N PRO A 751 39.37 -46.48 40.89
CA PRO A 751 39.13 -45.11 40.41
C PRO A 751 40.30 -44.51 39.56
N LEU A 752 40.14 -44.37 38.23
CA LEU A 752 41.06 -43.52 37.43
C LEU A 752 40.39 -42.81 36.25
N ALA A 753 39.08 -42.98 36.07
CA ALA A 753 38.30 -42.35 35.01
C ALA A 753 37.56 -41.07 35.43
N VAL A 754 37.72 -40.60 36.68
CA VAL A 754 37.02 -39.40 37.20
C VAL A 754 37.81 -38.11 36.97
N PHE A 755 39.09 -38.18 36.57
CA PHE A 755 39.92 -36.98 36.32
C PHE A 755 39.94 -36.48 34.86
N PHE A 756 39.41 -37.25 33.90
CA PHE A 756 39.33 -36.83 32.49
C PHE A 756 37.91 -36.52 31.98
N PHE A 757 36.90 -36.66 32.84
CA PHE A 757 35.51 -36.33 32.48
C PHE A 757 34.99 -35.01 33.05
N PHE A 758 35.80 -34.27 33.82
CA PHE A 758 35.44 -32.96 34.39
C PHE A 758 36.13 -31.75 33.75
N SER A 759 36.90 -31.92 32.67
CA SER A 759 37.55 -30.81 31.94
C SER A 759 36.97 -30.54 30.55
N ALA A 760 35.84 -31.17 30.17
CA ALA A 760 35.19 -30.97 28.87
C ALA A 760 33.72 -30.52 28.96
N LEU A 761 33.28 -29.99 30.11
CA LEU A 761 31.95 -29.38 30.28
C LEU A 761 32.02 -28.03 31.02
N SER A 762 33.09 -27.27 30.77
CA SER A 762 33.14 -25.82 31.04
C SER A 762 33.74 -25.11 29.82
N GLY A 763 33.17 -25.39 28.66
CA GLY A 763 33.29 -24.54 27.48
C GLY A 763 32.00 -23.77 27.33
N THR A 764 31.79 -22.73 28.15
CA THR A 764 30.96 -21.61 27.71
C THR A 764 31.65 -21.05 26.48
N THR A 765 31.13 -21.35 25.29
CA THR A 765 31.49 -20.61 24.09
C THR A 765 30.97 -19.19 24.30
N VAL A 766 31.79 -18.34 24.93
CA VAL A 766 31.63 -16.89 24.85
C VAL A 766 31.82 -16.60 23.36
N TYR A 767 30.73 -16.36 22.64
CA TYR A 767 30.84 -15.71 21.34
C TYR A 767 31.48 -14.34 21.60
N SER A 768 32.75 -14.20 21.26
CA SER A 768 33.42 -12.90 21.13
C SER A 768 32.58 -12.04 20.19
N GLN A 769 32.09 -10.89 20.66
CA GLN A 769 31.62 -9.84 19.77
C GLN A 769 32.88 -9.18 19.21
N ASP A 770 33.25 -9.51 17.97
CA ASP A 770 34.49 -9.02 17.37
C ASP A 770 34.37 -7.52 17.01
N VAL A 771 34.56 -6.65 18.01
CA VAL A 771 34.87 -5.23 17.84
C VAL A 771 36.34 -5.09 17.40
N PRO A 772 36.71 -4.08 16.58
CA PRO A 772 35.89 -2.93 16.18
C PRO A 772 34.87 -3.22 15.07
N PHE A 773 33.69 -2.59 15.17
CA PHE A 773 32.65 -2.65 14.15
C PHE A 773 32.94 -1.70 12.97
N LYS A 774 32.71 -2.18 11.76
CA LYS A 774 32.60 -1.36 10.55
C LYS A 774 31.12 -1.25 10.23
N ALA A 775 30.52 -0.09 10.45
CA ALA A 775 29.08 0.07 10.37
C ALA A 775 28.64 1.12 9.35
N ALA A 776 27.38 1.02 8.94
CA ALA A 776 26.69 2.09 8.24
C ALA A 776 25.49 2.54 9.08
N ASN A 777 25.26 3.84 9.14
CA ASN A 777 24.03 4.39 9.69
C ASN A 777 22.89 4.15 8.69
N LEU A 778 21.73 3.79 9.21
CA LEU A 778 20.49 3.66 8.44
C LEU A 778 19.61 4.90 8.65
N GLY A 779 20.24 6.08 8.55
CA GLY A 779 19.58 7.38 8.65
C GLY A 779 18.54 7.59 7.57
N GLY A 780 17.49 8.34 7.89
CA GLY A 780 16.35 8.53 7.01
C GLY A 780 15.42 7.32 6.90
N TRP A 781 15.61 6.23 7.67
CA TRP A 781 14.75 5.04 7.63
C TRP A 781 13.64 5.05 8.68
N LEU A 782 13.94 4.66 9.93
CA LEU A 782 12.96 4.59 11.03
C LEU A 782 12.77 5.94 11.74
N VAL A 783 13.65 6.89 11.45
CA VAL A 783 13.48 8.31 11.72
C VAL A 783 13.73 9.04 10.41
N VAL A 784 12.70 9.73 9.89
CA VAL A 784 12.77 10.38 8.58
C VAL A 784 13.28 11.83 8.67
N GLU A 785 14.18 12.16 7.75
CA GLU A 785 14.68 13.51 7.51
C GLU A 785 14.40 13.94 6.06
N GLY A 786 13.79 15.11 5.89
CA GLY A 786 13.32 15.55 4.59
C GLY A 786 14.42 15.86 3.59
N TRP A 787 15.64 16.18 4.02
CA TRP A 787 16.76 16.36 3.10
C TRP A 787 17.29 15.02 2.54
N MET A 788 17.10 13.90 3.26
CA MET A 788 17.56 12.57 2.84
C MET A 788 16.58 11.89 1.88
N THR A 789 15.28 12.11 2.11
CA THR A 789 14.17 11.56 1.32
C THR A 789 13.16 12.66 0.97
N PRO A 790 13.52 13.64 0.11
CA PRO A 790 12.66 14.79 -0.20
C PRO A 790 11.31 14.41 -0.79
N SER A 791 11.25 13.29 -1.50
CA SER A 791 10.04 12.76 -2.15
C SER A 791 8.89 12.51 -1.15
N LEU A 792 9.18 12.19 0.11
CA LEU A 792 8.14 12.06 1.14
C LEU A 792 7.45 13.40 1.42
N PHE A 793 8.15 14.51 1.18
CA PHE A 793 7.72 15.88 1.45
C PHE A 793 7.20 16.61 0.20
N ASP A 794 6.93 15.90 -0.90
CA ASP A 794 6.23 16.49 -2.06
C ASP A 794 4.79 16.93 -1.70
N LEU A 795 4.19 16.23 -0.72
CA LEU A 795 2.92 16.58 -0.05
C LEU A 795 1.77 16.84 -1.04
N ASP A 796 1.64 16.00 -2.06
CA ASP A 796 0.62 16.16 -3.10
C ASP A 796 -0.80 16.09 -2.52
N GLY A 797 -1.59 17.11 -2.83
CA GLY A 797 -2.96 17.27 -2.32
C GLY A 797 -3.04 17.79 -0.88
N VAL A 798 -1.92 18.17 -0.24
CA VAL A 798 -1.93 18.84 1.07
C VAL A 798 -1.98 20.35 0.86
N LEU A 799 -3.05 20.99 1.31
CA LEU A 799 -3.18 22.45 1.28
C LEU A 799 -2.15 23.09 2.26
N ASN A 800 -1.62 24.26 1.88
CA ASN A 800 -0.58 24.98 2.61
C ASN A 800 0.63 24.09 2.99
N LYS A 801 1.15 23.31 2.04
CA LYS A 801 2.31 22.43 2.26
C LYS A 801 3.62 23.16 2.58
N ASP A 802 3.66 24.46 2.38
CA ASP A 802 4.74 25.37 2.78
C ASP A 802 4.57 25.91 4.22
N LEU A 803 3.40 25.66 4.85
CA LEU A 803 3.10 25.96 6.26
C LEU A 803 2.95 24.67 7.06
N LEU A 804 4.02 23.89 7.19
CA LEU A 804 4.04 22.71 8.06
C LEU A 804 4.18 23.14 9.52
N ASP A 805 3.93 22.22 10.45
CA ASP A 805 4.21 22.48 11.87
C ASP A 805 5.69 22.84 12.05
N GLY A 806 5.99 23.83 12.88
CA GLY A 806 7.34 24.37 13.04
C GLY A 806 7.81 25.32 11.94
N THR A 807 7.03 25.59 10.89
CA THR A 807 7.37 26.64 9.91
C THR A 807 7.45 28.00 10.61
N GLN A 808 8.54 28.72 10.40
CA GLN A 808 8.73 30.08 10.87
C GLN A 808 8.29 31.08 9.82
N VAL A 809 7.40 31.99 10.19
CA VAL A 809 6.86 33.03 9.32
C VAL A 809 7.06 34.42 9.90
N GLN A 810 7.13 35.42 9.03
CA GLN A 810 7.08 36.83 9.38
C GLN A 810 5.89 37.46 8.65
N LEU A 811 5.18 38.34 9.32
CA LEU A 811 3.95 38.96 8.82
C LEU A 811 4.16 40.47 8.75
N LYS A 812 4.05 41.05 7.55
CA LYS A 812 4.22 42.48 7.32
C LYS A 812 2.89 43.10 6.90
N SER A 813 2.38 44.07 7.65
CA SER A 813 1.19 44.83 7.26
C SER A 813 1.44 45.50 5.90
N THR A 814 0.57 45.28 4.93
CA THR A 814 0.69 45.95 3.61
C THR A 814 0.38 47.43 3.71
N MET A 815 -0.51 47.81 4.63
CA MET A 815 -0.94 49.21 4.83
C MET A 815 0.15 50.04 5.52
N LEU A 816 0.73 49.52 6.60
CA LEU A 816 1.74 50.23 7.38
C LEU A 816 3.16 50.01 6.84
N ASN A 817 3.37 48.97 6.03
CA ASN A 817 4.69 48.51 5.61
C ASN A 817 5.63 48.20 6.78
N LYS A 818 5.08 47.66 7.87
CA LYS A 818 5.78 47.27 9.11
C LYS A 818 5.50 45.81 9.47
N PHE A 819 6.46 45.13 10.08
CA PHE A 819 6.30 43.77 10.58
C PHE A 819 5.53 43.74 11.90
N LEU A 820 4.71 42.69 12.04
CA LEU A 820 4.12 42.31 13.32
C LEU A 820 5.24 41.88 14.27
N ALA A 821 5.16 42.30 15.52
CA ALA A 821 6.12 41.99 16.55
C ALA A 821 5.42 41.62 17.86
N ALA A 822 5.89 40.56 18.51
CA ALA A 822 5.60 40.30 19.91
C ALA A 822 6.62 41.04 20.75
N GLU A 823 6.25 42.20 21.30
CA GLU A 823 7.16 43.02 22.11
C GLU A 823 7.75 42.19 23.27
N ASN A 824 9.02 42.43 23.57
CA ASN A 824 9.84 41.63 24.50
C ASN A 824 9.98 40.14 24.13
N GLY A 825 9.54 39.73 22.94
CA GLY A 825 9.49 38.33 22.51
C GLY A 825 8.27 37.57 23.02
N GLY A 826 7.34 38.23 23.72
CA GLY A 826 6.15 37.63 24.36
C GLY A 826 5.81 38.29 25.70
N GLY A 827 4.57 38.09 26.15
CA GLY A 827 4.06 38.53 27.46
C GLY A 827 3.26 39.83 27.42
N THR A 828 2.96 40.34 26.24
CA THR A 828 2.29 41.63 26.02
C THR A 828 1.50 41.61 24.70
N ASN A 829 0.94 42.76 24.33
CA ASN A 829 0.22 42.99 23.08
C ASN A 829 1.12 42.80 21.85
N LEU A 830 0.49 42.35 20.77
CA LEU A 830 1.09 42.33 19.45
C LEU A 830 1.00 43.72 18.81
N VAL A 831 2.08 44.17 18.17
CA VAL A 831 2.19 45.50 17.53
C VAL A 831 2.67 45.35 16.08
N ALA A 832 2.61 46.41 15.28
CA ALA A 832 2.99 46.44 13.88
C ALA A 832 3.95 47.61 13.58
N ASN A 833 5.09 47.69 14.26
CA ASN A 833 5.96 48.88 14.28
C ASN A 833 7.40 48.64 13.78
N ARG A 834 7.73 47.44 13.26
CA ARG A 834 9.12 47.07 12.92
C ARG A 834 9.44 47.21 11.44
N ASP A 835 10.53 47.89 11.11
CA ASP A 835 11.01 48.01 9.72
C ASP A 835 11.72 46.75 9.21
N THR A 836 12.40 46.04 10.10
CA THR A 836 13.15 44.82 9.80
C THR A 836 12.76 43.72 10.76
N ALA A 837 12.68 42.48 10.25
CA ALA A 837 12.32 41.33 11.05
C ALA A 837 13.55 40.60 11.60
N SER A 838 13.46 40.16 12.85
CA SER A 838 14.42 39.30 13.55
C SER A 838 13.64 38.31 14.43
N GLY A 839 14.10 38.04 15.66
CA GLY A 839 13.49 37.04 16.54
C GLY A 839 12.07 37.37 17.00
N TRP A 840 11.77 38.63 17.32
CA TRP A 840 10.46 39.02 17.88
C TRP A 840 9.35 39.18 16.83
N GLU A 841 9.76 39.37 15.58
CA GLU A 841 8.87 39.48 14.42
C GLU A 841 8.66 38.12 13.72
N THR A 842 9.29 37.07 14.22
CA THR A 842 9.20 35.72 13.68
C THR A 842 8.29 34.87 14.55
N PHE A 843 7.28 34.26 13.91
CA PHE A 843 6.27 33.42 14.55
C PHE A 843 6.46 31.99 14.05
N THR A 844 6.49 31.03 14.98
CA THR A 844 6.55 29.61 14.65
C THR A 844 5.15 29.03 14.64
N LEU A 845 4.75 28.43 13.53
CA LEU A 845 3.41 27.87 13.33
C LEU A 845 3.29 26.51 14.01
N TRP A 846 2.23 26.32 14.78
CA TRP A 846 1.76 25.01 15.26
C TRP A 846 0.51 24.65 14.47
N ARG A 847 0.64 23.70 13.56
CA ARG A 847 -0.41 23.33 12.61
C ARG A 847 -1.42 22.41 13.28
N ILE A 848 -2.68 22.80 13.24
CA ILE A 848 -3.80 22.01 13.73
C ILE A 848 -4.43 21.23 12.58
N ASP A 849 -4.68 21.91 11.46
CA ASP A 849 -5.19 21.32 10.22
C ASP A 849 -4.63 22.07 8.99
N GLU A 850 -5.28 21.96 7.82
CA GLU A 850 -4.83 22.57 6.58
C GLU A 850 -4.77 24.09 6.57
N ASN A 851 -5.64 24.76 7.32
CA ASN A 851 -5.72 26.22 7.35
C ASN A 851 -5.61 26.80 8.76
N THR A 852 -5.65 25.96 9.80
CA THR A 852 -5.74 26.38 11.19
C THR A 852 -4.41 26.19 11.93
N PHE A 853 -3.96 27.24 12.63
CA PHE A 853 -2.65 27.33 13.28
C PHE A 853 -2.71 28.04 14.63
N ASN A 854 -1.84 27.66 15.56
CA ASN A 854 -1.40 28.55 16.64
C ASN A 854 -0.07 29.21 16.25
N LEU A 855 0.15 30.45 16.67
CA LEU A 855 1.38 31.19 16.38
C LEU A 855 2.19 31.34 17.67
N ARG A 856 3.36 30.68 17.74
CA ARG A 856 4.27 30.73 18.89
C ARG A 856 5.33 31.81 18.69
N VAL A 857 5.56 32.64 19.70
CA VAL A 857 6.54 33.75 19.68
C VAL A 857 7.87 33.35 20.32
N PHE A 858 8.87 34.22 20.24
CA PHE A 858 10.25 33.98 20.69
C PHE A 858 10.38 33.41 22.12
N ASN A 859 9.63 33.95 23.09
CA ASN A 859 9.61 33.47 24.48
C ASN A 859 8.63 32.30 24.71
N LYS A 860 8.34 31.53 23.66
CA LYS A 860 7.54 30.30 23.70
C LYS A 860 6.06 30.49 24.08
N GLN A 861 5.57 31.73 24.11
CA GLN A 861 4.15 32.04 24.33
C GLN A 861 3.37 31.99 23.01
N PHE A 862 2.04 31.96 23.08
CA PHE A 862 1.15 31.89 21.93
C PHE A 862 0.36 33.17 21.75
N VAL A 863 0.25 33.59 20.48
CA VAL A 863 -0.62 34.69 20.06
C VAL A 863 -2.08 34.27 20.25
N GLY A 864 -2.92 35.15 20.78
CA GLY A 864 -4.36 34.94 21.02
C GLY A 864 -5.12 36.26 21.17
N ILE A 865 -6.45 36.17 21.29
CA ILE A 865 -7.30 37.33 21.62
C ILE A 865 -7.41 37.46 23.14
N ASP A 866 -7.30 38.68 23.68
CA ASP A 866 -7.52 38.96 25.10
C ASP A 866 -9.00 38.88 25.52
N ASP A 867 -9.47 37.66 25.76
CA ASP A 867 -10.83 37.38 26.21
C ASP A 867 -11.13 37.81 27.66
N GLN A 868 -10.11 38.09 28.47
CA GLN A 868 -10.26 38.39 29.90
C GLN A 868 -10.67 39.84 30.16
N SER A 869 -10.19 40.77 29.34
CA SER A 869 -10.55 42.19 29.43
C SER A 869 -11.78 42.56 28.59
N GLY A 870 -12.27 41.64 27.76
CA GLY A 870 -13.27 41.93 26.73
C GLY A 870 -12.75 42.82 25.60
N SER A 871 -11.43 43.05 25.54
CA SER A 871 -10.79 43.78 24.45
C SER A 871 -10.47 42.83 23.30
N GLU A 872 -10.79 43.21 22.07
CA GLU A 872 -10.45 42.40 20.89
C GLU A 872 -8.97 42.56 20.48
N ASN A 873 -8.10 42.89 21.45
CA ASN A 873 -6.66 43.03 21.26
C ASN A 873 -6.00 41.66 21.05
N VAL A 874 -4.97 41.65 20.22
CA VAL A 874 -4.12 40.48 20.02
C VAL A 874 -2.94 40.53 20.99
N VAL A 875 -2.75 39.46 21.76
CA VAL A 875 -1.73 39.35 22.81
C VAL A 875 -0.95 38.06 22.67
N ALA A 876 0.27 37.99 23.20
CA ALA A 876 1.09 36.77 23.21
C ALA A 876 1.48 36.38 24.64
N THR A 877 0.52 36.02 25.49
CA THR A 877 0.72 35.96 26.96
C THR A 877 0.70 34.55 27.54
N VAL A 878 0.14 33.55 26.84
CA VAL A 878 -0.05 32.20 27.37
C VAL A 878 1.04 31.24 26.91
N SER A 879 1.45 30.30 27.76
CA SER A 879 2.46 29.27 27.45
C SER A 879 1.87 28.00 26.80
N SER A 880 0.55 27.91 26.66
CA SER A 880 -0.13 26.79 26.01
C SER A 880 -1.40 27.29 25.33
N PRO A 881 -1.64 26.90 24.07
CA PRO A 881 -2.75 27.44 23.28
C PRO A 881 -4.09 26.84 23.69
N ARG A 882 -5.15 27.66 23.59
CA ARG A 882 -6.56 27.33 23.75
C ARG A 882 -7.31 27.74 22.49
N SER A 883 -8.65 27.71 22.52
CA SER A 883 -9.47 28.20 21.41
C SER A 883 -9.19 29.67 21.06
N SER A 884 -8.81 30.52 22.02
CA SER A 884 -8.49 31.94 21.80
C SER A 884 -7.18 32.17 21.01
N GLU A 885 -6.29 31.19 20.96
CA GLU A 885 -4.99 31.24 20.27
C GLU A 885 -5.01 30.57 18.89
N THR A 886 -6.20 30.17 18.39
CA THR A 886 -6.35 29.38 17.18
C THR A 886 -6.81 30.22 15.99
N PHE A 887 -5.95 30.37 14.99
CA PHE A 887 -6.19 31.25 13.84
C PHE A 887 -6.29 30.47 12.55
N GLN A 888 -7.10 30.93 11.60
CA GLN A 888 -7.07 30.45 10.22
C GLN A 888 -6.26 31.40 9.34
N ILE A 889 -5.35 30.87 8.54
CA ILE A 889 -4.60 31.65 7.55
C ILE A 889 -5.28 31.48 6.20
N GLU A 890 -5.84 32.58 5.69
CA GLU A 890 -6.44 32.64 4.36
C GLU A 890 -5.47 33.31 3.39
N ARG A 891 -5.18 32.65 2.26
CA ARG A 891 -4.31 33.19 1.21
C ARG A 891 -5.12 33.91 0.14
N ASN A 892 -4.55 34.97 -0.42
CA ASN A 892 -5.08 35.58 -1.62
C ASN A 892 -4.98 34.58 -2.80
N PRO A 893 -6.05 34.37 -3.58
CA PRO A 893 -6.04 33.47 -4.73
C PRO A 893 -5.02 33.83 -5.83
N ASP A 894 -4.69 35.11 -5.98
CA ASP A 894 -3.79 35.64 -7.01
C ASP A 894 -2.35 35.82 -6.52
N ASP A 895 -2.14 35.91 -5.19
CA ASP A 895 -0.82 36.03 -4.55
C ASP A 895 -0.78 35.25 -3.24
N GLN A 896 -0.26 34.03 -3.29
CA GLN A 896 -0.20 33.15 -2.12
C GLN A 896 0.53 33.76 -0.92
N PHE A 897 1.43 34.74 -1.11
CA PHE A 897 2.17 35.36 -0.03
C PHE A 897 1.42 36.53 0.61
N LYS A 898 0.27 36.96 0.07
CA LYS A 898 -0.67 37.85 0.76
C LYS A 898 -1.68 37.02 1.52
N VAL A 899 -1.78 37.28 2.83
CA VAL A 899 -2.62 36.54 3.74
C VAL A 899 -3.52 37.44 4.57
N ARG A 900 -4.63 36.88 5.02
CA ARG A 900 -5.46 37.40 6.11
C ARG A 900 -5.53 36.34 7.20
N ILE A 901 -5.55 36.79 8.45
CA ILE A 901 -5.51 35.90 9.61
C ILE A 901 -6.85 36.01 10.31
N LYS A 902 -7.68 34.99 10.18
CA LYS A 902 -8.99 34.92 10.81
C LYS A 902 -8.85 34.40 12.23
N ALA A 903 -9.42 35.13 13.17
CA ALA A 903 -9.34 34.80 14.57
C ALA A 903 -10.57 33.97 15.02
N PRO A 904 -10.54 33.37 16.23
CA PRO A 904 -11.61 32.50 16.73
C PRO A 904 -12.99 33.16 16.83
N ASN A 905 -13.04 34.49 16.98
CA ASN A 905 -14.29 35.26 17.00
C ASN A 905 -14.93 35.43 15.60
N GLY A 906 -14.33 34.85 14.56
CA GLY A 906 -14.81 34.89 13.17
C GLY A 906 -14.37 36.13 12.39
N LEU A 907 -13.67 37.07 13.03
CA LEU A 907 -13.18 38.30 12.44
C LEU A 907 -11.69 38.19 12.07
N PHE A 908 -11.23 39.02 11.13
CA PHE A 908 -9.84 39.08 10.74
C PHE A 908 -9.02 39.99 11.66
N LEU A 909 -7.76 39.62 11.86
CA LEU A 909 -6.75 40.50 12.43
C LEU A 909 -6.58 41.72 11.53
N GLN A 910 -6.45 42.89 12.16
CA GLN A 910 -6.07 44.12 11.50
C GLN A 910 -5.05 44.91 12.32
N ALA A 911 -4.17 45.61 11.61
CA ALA A 911 -3.21 46.55 12.17
C ALA A 911 -3.60 47.97 11.74
N PRO A 912 -4.53 48.64 12.45
CA PRO A 912 -4.98 49.99 12.09
C PRO A 912 -3.89 51.07 12.27
N ASP A 913 -2.96 50.84 13.19
CA ASP A 913 -1.80 51.69 13.46
C ASP A 913 -0.60 50.85 13.94
N GLU A 914 0.56 51.48 14.13
CA GLU A 914 1.79 50.77 14.47
C GLU A 914 1.79 50.12 15.87
N ASN A 915 0.94 50.58 16.78
CA ASN A 915 0.95 50.15 18.19
C ASN A 915 -0.18 49.17 18.53
N THR A 916 -1.06 48.88 17.58
CA THR A 916 -2.31 48.15 17.84
C THR A 916 -2.53 47.07 16.79
N VAL A 917 -2.74 45.85 17.24
CA VAL A 917 -3.26 44.74 16.42
C VAL A 917 -4.50 44.18 17.11
N VAL A 918 -5.61 44.15 16.39
CA VAL A 918 -6.92 43.76 16.92
C VAL A 918 -7.65 42.80 15.98
N ALA A 919 -8.53 41.96 16.53
CA ALA A 919 -9.29 40.94 15.80
C ALA A 919 -10.72 41.40 15.51
N THR A 920 -10.90 42.52 14.80
CA THR A 920 -12.23 43.18 14.67
C THR A 920 -12.68 43.41 13.24
N TYR A 921 -11.86 43.01 12.26
CA TYR A 921 -12.12 43.33 10.87
C TYR A 921 -13.09 42.31 10.24
N GLY A 922 -14.17 42.80 9.64
CA GLY A 922 -15.21 41.96 9.05
C GLY A 922 -14.79 41.26 7.76
N ASP A 923 -15.67 40.39 7.26
CA ASP A 923 -15.45 39.72 5.98
C ASP A 923 -15.53 40.70 4.81
N THR A 924 -14.60 40.58 3.86
CA THR A 924 -14.51 41.43 2.67
C THR A 924 -13.80 40.67 1.55
N SER A 925 -14.07 41.04 0.30
CA SER A 925 -13.29 40.58 -0.86
C SER A 925 -12.10 41.50 -1.19
N ASP A 926 -11.91 42.59 -0.43
CA ASP A 926 -10.84 43.56 -0.67
C ASP A 926 -9.48 43.05 -0.15
N TRP A 927 -8.52 42.87 -1.07
CA TRP A 927 -7.14 42.48 -0.79
C TRP A 927 -6.13 43.61 -1.10
N GLY A 928 -6.62 44.84 -1.27
CA GLY A 928 -5.77 45.99 -1.59
C GLY A 928 -4.75 46.29 -0.51
N ASP A 929 -3.61 46.86 -0.90
CA ASP A 929 -2.50 47.13 0.05
C ASP A 929 -2.87 48.12 1.16
N GLN A 930 -3.93 48.91 0.98
CA GLN A 930 -4.46 49.84 1.98
C GLN A 930 -5.44 49.18 2.97
N ASN A 931 -5.75 47.89 2.81
CA ASN A 931 -6.60 47.17 3.74
C ASN A 931 -5.79 46.80 5.01
N PRO A 932 -6.22 47.23 6.22
CA PRO A 932 -5.46 47.00 7.46
C PRO A 932 -5.41 45.52 7.89
N SER A 933 -6.23 44.66 7.29
CA SER A 933 -6.27 43.21 7.57
C SER A 933 -5.32 42.37 6.71
N VAL A 934 -4.71 42.95 5.68
CA VAL A 934 -3.86 42.22 4.72
C VAL A 934 -2.39 42.27 5.17
N PHE A 935 -1.76 41.10 5.18
CA PHE A 935 -0.35 40.94 5.53
C PHE A 935 0.42 40.23 4.42
N GLN A 936 1.63 40.71 4.13
CA GLN A 936 2.61 39.96 3.38
C GLN A 936 3.29 38.95 4.31
N MET A 937 3.20 37.66 3.98
CA MET A 937 3.83 36.57 4.71
C MET A 937 5.16 36.17 4.06
N ASN A 938 6.22 36.17 4.86
CA ASN A 938 7.53 35.64 4.49
C ASN A 938 7.79 34.33 5.25
N ILE A 939 8.17 33.27 4.53
CA ILE A 939 8.54 31.99 5.13
C ILE A 939 10.06 32.00 5.36
N VAL A 940 10.47 31.98 6.63
CA VAL A 940 11.87 32.14 7.05
C VAL A 940 12.60 30.81 7.06
N ARG A 941 11.99 29.80 7.68
CA ARG A 941 12.55 28.48 7.85
C ARG A 941 11.43 27.46 7.91
N GLN A 942 11.66 26.33 7.28
CA GLN A 942 10.79 25.15 7.39
C GLN A 942 11.61 24.00 7.97
N ILE A 943 11.00 23.27 8.90
CA ILE A 943 11.57 22.02 9.42
C ILE A 943 10.93 20.89 8.64
N THR A 944 11.74 19.94 8.17
CA THR A 944 11.28 18.78 7.40
C THR A 944 11.80 17.51 8.08
N GLY A 945 11.08 17.07 9.11
CA GLY A 945 11.33 15.81 9.81
C GLY A 945 10.06 14.97 9.94
N GLU A 946 10.17 13.82 10.59
CA GLU A 946 9.05 12.88 10.75
C GLU A 946 7.82 13.52 11.43
N TYR A 947 8.02 14.43 12.40
CA TYR A 947 6.92 15.15 13.04
C TYR A 947 6.11 15.95 12.00
N GLN A 948 6.79 16.74 11.15
CA GLN A 948 6.14 17.58 10.16
C GLN A 948 5.46 16.74 9.07
N LEU A 949 6.13 15.68 8.62
CA LEU A 949 5.58 14.75 7.64
C LEU A 949 4.28 14.12 8.12
N THR A 950 4.28 13.61 9.36
CA THR A 950 3.15 12.90 9.93
C THR A 950 1.99 13.83 10.27
N ASN A 951 2.27 15.04 10.76
CA ASN A 951 1.27 16.07 10.98
C ASN A 951 0.61 16.50 9.66
N ALA A 952 1.39 16.68 8.59
CA ALA A 952 0.90 17.14 7.29
C ALA A 952 -0.04 16.15 6.61
N TYR A 953 0.32 14.87 6.58
CA TYR A 953 -0.52 13.84 5.97
C TYR A 953 -1.67 13.37 6.89
N GLY A 954 -1.59 13.65 8.19
CA GLY A 954 -2.49 13.10 9.18
C GLY A 954 -2.29 11.59 9.40
N PRO A 955 -2.88 11.01 10.45
CA PRO A 955 -2.53 9.67 10.93
C PRO A 955 -2.77 8.55 9.91
N VAL A 956 -3.79 8.65 9.07
CA VAL A 956 -4.12 7.59 8.08
C VAL A 956 -3.10 7.56 6.94
N ARG A 957 -2.89 8.70 6.26
CA ARG A 957 -1.98 8.77 5.11
C ARG A 957 -0.52 8.75 5.55
N ALA A 958 -0.17 9.35 6.69
CA ALA A 958 1.18 9.25 7.25
C ALA A 958 1.57 7.80 7.58
N SER A 959 0.63 7.00 8.12
CA SER A 959 0.87 5.57 8.37
C SER A 959 1.15 4.82 7.07
N GLN A 960 0.39 5.08 5.99
CA GLN A 960 0.62 4.45 4.69
C GLN A 960 1.98 4.84 4.09
N VAL A 961 2.30 6.14 4.12
CA VAL A 961 3.54 6.70 3.58
C VAL A 961 4.77 6.16 4.34
N LEU A 962 4.76 6.24 5.68
CA LEU A 962 5.87 5.75 6.49
C LEU A 962 5.97 4.22 6.49
N GLN A 963 4.86 3.48 6.46
CA GLN A 963 4.91 2.03 6.34
C GLN A 963 5.46 1.57 4.99
N SER A 964 5.12 2.28 3.90
CA SER A 964 5.74 2.06 2.59
C SER A 964 7.24 2.32 2.69
N HIS A 965 7.63 3.50 3.16
CA HIS A 965 9.03 3.90 3.33
C HIS A 965 9.84 2.93 4.19
N TRP A 966 9.34 2.50 5.36
CA TRP A 966 10.03 1.52 6.20
C TRP A 966 10.20 0.16 5.52
N ASN A 967 9.27 -0.24 4.66
CA ASN A 967 9.33 -1.52 3.94
C ASN A 967 10.19 -1.46 2.66
N THR A 968 10.48 -0.26 2.15
CA THR A 968 11.13 -0.10 0.86
C THR A 968 12.49 0.59 0.92
N TYR A 969 12.71 1.45 1.92
CA TYR A 969 13.92 2.24 2.03
C TYR A 969 15.09 1.35 2.44
N ILE A 970 15.09 0.67 3.59
CA ILE A 970 16.08 -0.39 3.89
C ILE A 970 15.42 -1.77 3.82
N THR A 971 16.10 -2.70 3.16
CA THR A 971 15.64 -4.07 2.90
C THR A 971 16.72 -5.09 3.27
N GLU A 972 16.37 -6.37 3.23
CA GLU A 972 17.34 -7.44 3.47
C GLU A 972 18.53 -7.41 2.51
N ASP A 973 18.30 -7.07 1.23
CA ASP A 973 19.36 -6.98 0.21
C ASP A 973 20.40 -5.91 0.58
N ASP A 974 19.99 -4.89 1.32
CA ASP A 974 20.91 -3.87 1.81
C ASP A 974 21.84 -4.43 2.90
N PHE A 975 21.33 -5.27 3.82
CA PHE A 975 22.17 -5.99 4.79
C PHE A 975 23.10 -6.99 4.12
N LYS A 976 22.61 -7.71 3.11
CA LYS A 976 23.46 -8.59 2.30
C LYS A 976 24.56 -7.79 1.62
N PHE A 977 24.23 -6.68 0.97
CA PHE A 977 25.20 -5.81 0.31
C PHE A 977 26.24 -5.28 1.30
N MET A 978 25.82 -4.80 2.47
CA MET A 978 26.72 -4.31 3.50
C MET A 978 27.69 -5.41 3.96
N SER A 979 27.17 -6.60 4.27
CA SER A 979 27.99 -7.75 4.66
C SER A 979 28.95 -8.19 3.56
N ASP A 980 28.47 -8.29 2.31
CA ASP A 980 29.28 -8.69 1.15
C ASP A 980 30.41 -7.71 0.86
N ASN A 981 30.27 -6.45 1.29
CA ASN A 981 31.26 -5.38 1.10
C ASN A 981 32.03 -5.06 2.39
N GLY A 982 32.08 -5.99 3.35
CA GLY A 982 32.99 -5.91 4.51
C GLY A 982 32.51 -5.07 5.70
N LEU A 983 31.23 -4.64 5.71
CA LEU A 983 30.61 -4.09 6.92
C LEU A 983 30.22 -5.22 7.88
N THR A 984 30.41 -4.98 9.17
CA THR A 984 30.15 -5.96 10.24
C THR A 984 29.00 -5.54 11.17
N ALA A 985 28.50 -4.32 11.03
CA ALA A 985 27.36 -3.85 11.81
C ALA A 985 26.53 -2.77 11.08
N VAL A 986 25.39 -2.43 11.67
CA VAL A 986 24.54 -1.29 11.29
C VAL A 986 24.21 -0.46 12.53
N ARG A 987 24.10 0.85 12.38
CA ARG A 987 23.55 1.77 13.38
C ARG A 987 22.17 2.23 12.93
N ILE A 988 21.16 2.00 13.74
CA ILE A 988 19.74 2.19 13.38
C ILE A 988 19.12 3.26 14.27
N PRO A 989 18.96 4.48 13.74
CA PRO A 989 18.19 5.54 14.38
C PRO A 989 16.74 5.13 14.64
N VAL A 990 16.25 5.30 15.87
CA VAL A 990 14.85 5.10 16.25
C VAL A 990 14.32 6.25 17.08
N GLY A 991 13.05 6.60 16.88
CA GLY A 991 12.36 7.58 17.71
C GLY A 991 11.69 6.97 18.92
N TRP A 992 11.55 7.73 20.00
CA TRP A 992 10.91 7.30 21.25
C TRP A 992 9.49 6.75 21.08
N TRP A 993 8.78 7.18 20.04
CA TRP A 993 7.45 6.68 19.69
C TRP A 993 7.44 5.18 19.37
N ILE A 994 8.59 4.57 19.05
CA ILE A 994 8.73 3.13 18.78
C ILE A 994 8.31 2.25 19.97
N ARG A 995 8.41 2.76 21.22
CA ARG A 995 7.89 2.05 22.40
C ARG A 995 6.37 1.89 22.35
N TYR A 996 5.70 2.84 21.70
CA TYR A 996 4.26 2.93 21.59
C TYR A 996 3.76 2.51 20.21
N ASP A 997 4.53 1.70 19.45
CA ASP A 997 4.30 1.40 18.03
C ASP A 997 2.86 0.97 17.66
N GLN A 998 2.11 0.35 18.57
CA GLN A 998 0.70 -0.01 18.32
C GLN A 998 -0.26 1.19 18.29
N SER A 999 0.08 2.24 19.03
CA SER A 999 -0.70 3.47 19.17
C SER A 999 0.21 4.62 19.60
N PRO A 1000 1.12 5.08 18.73
CA PRO A 1000 2.09 6.11 19.09
C PRO A 1000 1.40 7.45 19.32
N PRO A 1001 1.97 8.32 20.15
CA PRO A 1001 1.44 9.66 20.35
C PRO A 1001 1.43 10.45 19.06
N LEU A 1002 0.28 11.05 18.73
CA LEU A 1002 0.13 11.88 17.53
C LEU A 1002 1.14 13.05 17.56
N PRO A 1003 1.67 13.45 16.39
CA PRO A 1003 1.29 12.97 15.06
C PRO A 1003 2.02 11.70 14.60
N PHE A 1004 2.99 11.19 15.36
CA PHE A 1004 3.75 10.00 14.98
C PHE A 1004 2.85 8.80 14.73
N VAL A 1005 3.31 7.89 13.85
CA VAL A 1005 2.55 6.73 13.41
C VAL A 1005 3.31 5.43 13.69
N GLY A 1006 2.56 4.33 13.75
CA GLY A 1006 3.06 3.02 14.15
C GLY A 1006 3.51 2.16 12.98
N GLY A 1007 4.48 1.28 13.22
CA GLY A 1007 4.98 0.26 12.29
C GLY A 1007 6.50 0.14 12.23
N SER A 1008 7.26 1.11 12.78
CA SER A 1008 8.72 1.13 12.75
C SER A 1008 9.37 0.05 13.62
N LEU A 1009 8.67 -0.43 14.66
CA LEU A 1009 9.17 -1.53 15.50
C LEU A 1009 9.31 -2.84 14.73
N GLN A 1010 8.37 -3.14 13.82
CA GLN A 1010 8.47 -4.34 12.98
C GLN A 1010 9.65 -4.25 12.02
N ALA A 1011 9.94 -3.06 11.50
CA ALA A 1011 11.09 -2.84 10.63
C ALA A 1011 12.41 -3.01 11.40
N LEU A 1012 12.47 -2.55 12.66
CA LEU A 1012 13.61 -2.83 13.54
C LEU A 1012 13.77 -4.34 13.83
N ASP A 1013 12.68 -5.07 14.09
CA ASP A 1013 12.73 -6.54 14.26
C ASP A 1013 13.33 -7.23 13.04
N ASN A 1014 12.90 -6.82 11.84
CA ASN A 1014 13.40 -7.36 10.59
C ASN A 1014 14.91 -7.08 10.43
N ALA A 1015 15.40 -5.90 10.82
CA ALA A 1015 16.83 -5.59 10.82
C ALA A 1015 17.65 -6.52 11.72
N PHE A 1016 17.13 -6.90 12.89
CA PHE A 1016 17.78 -7.89 13.75
C PHE A 1016 17.83 -9.27 13.09
N ASP A 1017 16.75 -9.70 12.42
CA ASP A 1017 16.71 -10.96 11.67
C ASP A 1017 17.73 -10.96 10.50
N TRP A 1018 17.79 -9.87 9.74
CA TRP A 1018 18.75 -9.72 8.63
C TRP A 1018 20.19 -9.67 9.13
N ALA A 1019 20.44 -8.96 10.23
CA ALA A 1019 21.76 -8.92 10.86
C ALA A 1019 22.23 -10.31 11.28
N GLU A 1020 21.37 -11.13 11.92
CA GLU A 1020 21.74 -12.51 12.29
C GLU A 1020 22.02 -13.38 11.08
N LYS A 1021 21.22 -13.23 10.01
CA LYS A 1021 21.39 -14.00 8.77
C LYS A 1021 22.73 -13.73 8.09
N TYR A 1022 23.18 -12.49 8.08
CA TYR A 1022 24.43 -12.08 7.42
C TYR A 1022 25.60 -11.92 8.41
N GLY A 1023 25.44 -12.36 9.66
CA GLY A 1023 26.49 -12.27 10.67
C GLY A 1023 26.87 -10.84 11.08
N MET A 1024 26.00 -9.87 10.83
CA MET A 1024 26.18 -8.47 11.22
C MET A 1024 25.66 -8.21 12.65
N LYS A 1025 26.09 -7.09 13.25
CA LYS A 1025 25.55 -6.56 14.51
C LYS A 1025 24.64 -5.36 14.30
N VAL A 1026 23.71 -5.15 15.24
CA VAL A 1026 22.83 -3.99 15.30
C VAL A 1026 23.21 -3.12 16.49
N ILE A 1027 23.45 -1.84 16.22
CA ILE A 1027 23.51 -0.76 17.20
C ILE A 1027 22.15 -0.06 17.11
N VAL A 1028 21.32 -0.19 18.15
CA VAL A 1028 20.04 0.53 18.22
C VAL A 1028 20.31 1.89 18.82
N ASP A 1029 20.01 2.95 18.07
CA ASP A 1029 20.28 4.32 18.48
C ASP A 1029 18.99 5.07 18.75
N LEU A 1030 18.77 5.47 20.02
CA LEU A 1030 17.64 6.33 20.38
C LEU A 1030 17.91 7.75 19.87
N HIS A 1031 17.54 7.95 18.60
CA HIS A 1031 17.87 9.12 17.81
C HIS A 1031 17.01 10.33 18.11
N ALA A 1032 15.78 10.10 18.58
CA ALA A 1032 14.82 11.13 18.97
C ALA A 1032 14.18 10.80 20.32
N VAL A 1033 14.25 11.72 21.28
CA VAL A 1033 13.68 11.56 22.64
C VAL A 1033 12.43 12.44 22.84
N PRO A 1034 11.56 12.13 23.82
CA PRO A 1034 10.38 12.95 24.08
C PRO A 1034 10.76 14.40 24.42
N GLY A 1035 10.20 15.37 23.68
CA GLY A 1035 10.54 16.78 23.84
C GLY A 1035 11.79 17.23 23.09
N SER A 1036 12.49 16.32 22.40
CA SER A 1036 13.68 16.59 21.58
C SER A 1036 14.88 17.14 22.36
N GLN A 1037 16.06 16.60 22.03
CA GLN A 1037 17.35 16.89 22.67
C GLN A 1037 18.19 17.95 21.91
N ASN A 1038 17.76 18.35 20.71
CA ASN A 1038 18.44 19.31 19.84
C ASN A 1038 17.43 19.96 18.85
N PRO A 1039 17.70 21.13 18.25
CA PRO A 1039 16.70 21.87 17.47
C PRO A 1039 16.50 21.31 16.05
N ASP A 1040 17.09 20.17 15.73
CA ASP A 1040 17.26 19.67 14.37
C ASP A 1040 16.22 18.58 14.07
N ALA A 1041 15.81 18.46 12.80
CA ALA A 1041 14.64 17.66 12.39
C ALA A 1041 14.74 16.17 12.78
N HIS A 1042 15.95 15.62 12.75
CA HIS A 1042 16.26 14.23 13.10
C HIS A 1042 15.95 13.88 14.58
N SER A 1043 15.80 14.88 15.47
CA SER A 1043 15.37 14.66 16.85
C SER A 1043 13.85 14.51 17.01
N GLY A 1044 13.08 14.57 15.92
CA GLY A 1044 11.62 14.58 15.94
C GLY A 1044 11.05 15.87 16.57
N THR A 1045 11.81 16.98 16.55
CA THR A 1045 11.36 18.26 17.07
C THR A 1045 10.10 18.75 16.35
N ARG A 1046 9.15 19.26 17.13
CA ARG A 1046 7.93 19.87 16.60
C ARG A 1046 8.22 21.18 15.88
N ASP A 1047 9.03 22.03 16.50
CA ASP A 1047 9.15 23.43 16.09
C ASP A 1047 10.58 24.02 16.23
N GLY A 1048 11.58 23.15 16.44
CA GLY A 1048 12.98 23.55 16.57
C GLY A 1048 13.35 24.06 17.96
N ASN A 1049 12.45 23.96 18.95
CA ASN A 1049 12.75 24.25 20.35
C ASN A 1049 12.85 22.96 21.18
N PRO A 1050 14.06 22.55 21.60
CA PRO A 1050 14.23 21.44 22.52
C PRO A 1050 13.60 21.70 23.88
N GLU A 1051 12.97 20.68 24.44
CA GLU A 1051 12.28 20.68 25.74
C GLU A 1051 12.59 19.44 26.58
N TRP A 1052 13.51 18.57 26.14
CA TRP A 1052 13.99 17.46 26.94
C TRP A 1052 14.77 17.93 28.18
N GLY A 1053 14.50 17.31 29.33
CA GLY A 1053 15.14 17.61 30.61
C GLY A 1053 14.73 16.62 31.70
N ASP A 1054 14.96 16.95 32.98
CA ASP A 1054 14.74 16.04 34.12
C ASP A 1054 13.35 15.40 34.14
N SER A 1055 12.30 16.15 33.77
CA SER A 1055 10.92 15.66 33.75
C SER A 1055 10.65 14.61 32.66
N LYS A 1056 11.50 14.51 31.65
CA LYS A 1056 11.41 13.56 30.53
C LYS A 1056 12.33 12.35 30.68
N ILE A 1057 13.24 12.36 31.66
CA ILE A 1057 14.14 11.23 31.95
C ILE A 1057 13.36 9.93 32.17
N PRO A 1058 12.31 9.85 33.01
CA PRO A 1058 11.63 8.58 33.26
C PRO A 1058 11.02 7.96 32.01
N GLU A 1059 10.40 8.77 31.16
CA GLU A 1059 9.84 8.32 29.88
C GLU A 1059 10.94 7.85 28.92
N THR A 1060 12.04 8.60 28.83
CA THR A 1060 13.18 8.23 27.97
C THR A 1060 13.82 6.92 28.41
N VAL A 1061 14.03 6.71 29.72
CA VAL A 1061 14.55 5.45 30.27
C VAL A 1061 13.60 4.28 30.01
N GLN A 1062 12.28 4.49 30.02
CA GLN A 1062 11.32 3.44 29.65
C GLN A 1062 11.41 2.99 28.19
N VAL A 1063 11.87 3.87 27.28
CA VAL A 1063 12.17 3.48 25.90
C VAL A 1063 13.40 2.58 25.85
N ILE A 1064 14.46 2.94 26.59
CA ILE A 1064 15.66 2.11 26.69
C ILE A 1064 15.37 0.75 27.34
N ASP A 1065 14.62 0.71 28.45
CA ASP A 1065 14.20 -0.54 29.10
C ASP A 1065 13.43 -1.43 28.12
N PHE A 1066 12.52 -0.85 27.33
CA PHE A 1066 11.77 -1.56 26.29
C PHE A 1066 12.67 -2.14 25.18
N LEU A 1067 13.57 -1.33 24.61
CA LEU A 1067 14.48 -1.79 23.55
C LEU A 1067 15.45 -2.86 24.06
N ALA A 1068 16.01 -2.68 25.26
CA ALA A 1068 16.89 -3.65 25.90
C ALA A 1068 16.15 -4.96 26.21
N GLN A 1069 14.95 -4.89 26.79
CA GLN A 1069 14.14 -6.08 27.06
C GLN A 1069 13.88 -6.87 25.79
N ARG A 1070 13.45 -6.19 24.72
CA ARG A 1070 13.05 -6.79 23.46
C ARG A 1070 14.21 -7.52 22.76
N TYR A 1071 15.38 -6.89 22.71
CA TYR A 1071 16.50 -7.37 21.89
C TYR A 1071 17.63 -8.05 22.67
N SER A 1072 17.59 -8.06 24.01
CA SER A 1072 18.64 -8.65 24.87
C SER A 1072 19.02 -10.10 24.51
N GLN A 1073 18.07 -10.88 24.02
CA GLN A 1073 18.27 -12.29 23.65
C GLN A 1073 18.68 -12.48 22.19
N ARG A 1074 18.70 -11.40 21.38
CA ARG A 1074 19.12 -11.47 19.98
C ARG A 1074 20.63 -11.47 19.89
N SER A 1075 21.17 -12.43 19.17
CA SER A 1075 22.61 -12.59 19.01
C SER A 1075 23.24 -11.47 18.18
N SER A 1076 22.45 -10.82 17.33
CA SER A 1076 22.85 -9.65 16.56
C SER A 1076 22.85 -8.34 17.36
N LEU A 1077 22.34 -8.29 18.61
CA LEU A 1077 22.46 -7.09 19.42
C LEU A 1077 23.93 -6.79 19.73
N GLY A 1078 24.47 -5.73 19.12
CA GLY A 1078 25.82 -5.24 19.35
C GLY A 1078 25.84 -4.20 20.46
N ALA A 1079 24.99 -3.18 20.36
CA ALA A 1079 24.90 -2.11 21.33
C ALA A 1079 23.54 -1.41 21.36
N ILE A 1080 23.31 -0.65 22.42
CA ILE A 1080 22.23 0.35 22.52
C ILE A 1080 22.87 1.70 22.82
N GLU A 1081 22.61 2.68 21.95
CA GLU A 1081 22.96 4.08 22.19
C GLU A 1081 21.81 4.79 22.89
N LEU A 1082 22.14 5.43 24.00
CA LEU A 1082 21.13 5.97 24.91
C LEU A 1082 20.48 7.25 24.39
N MET A 1083 21.20 8.05 23.63
CA MET A 1083 20.69 9.30 23.06
C MET A 1083 21.64 9.81 21.99
N ASN A 1084 21.12 10.08 20.79
CA ASN A 1084 21.86 10.73 19.74
C ASN A 1084 22.01 12.25 19.98
N GLU A 1085 23.20 12.80 19.77
CA GLU A 1085 23.46 14.24 19.63
C GLU A 1085 22.72 15.20 20.61
N PRO A 1086 22.79 14.99 21.94
CA PRO A 1086 22.29 15.98 22.88
C PRO A 1086 23.06 17.30 22.74
N ARG A 1087 22.38 18.44 22.66
CA ARG A 1087 23.04 19.71 22.31
C ARG A 1087 23.07 20.73 23.45
N GLU A 1088 24.23 21.34 23.68
CA GLU A 1088 24.37 22.51 24.55
C GLU A 1088 23.78 23.78 23.89
N PRO A 1089 23.12 24.69 24.63
CA PRO A 1089 22.85 24.65 26.08
C PRO A 1089 21.54 23.96 26.46
N TYR A 1090 20.80 23.41 25.49
CA TYR A 1090 19.49 22.81 25.73
C TYR A 1090 19.55 21.64 26.71
N VAL A 1091 20.56 20.77 26.56
CA VAL A 1091 20.77 19.62 27.42
C VAL A 1091 21.91 19.86 28.40
N GLN A 1092 21.56 19.90 29.69
CA GLN A 1092 22.50 20.13 30.79
C GLN A 1092 23.33 18.88 31.10
N PHE A 1093 24.62 19.06 31.41
CA PHE A 1093 25.54 17.96 31.71
C PHE A 1093 25.05 17.08 32.87
N ALA A 1094 24.57 17.69 33.95
CA ALA A 1094 24.12 16.97 35.14
C ALA A 1094 22.87 16.11 34.85
N THR A 1095 21.88 16.68 34.17
CA THR A 1095 20.67 15.99 33.70
C THR A 1095 21.02 14.82 32.79
N LEU A 1096 21.90 15.03 31.81
CA LEU A 1096 22.32 13.98 30.88
C LEU A 1096 23.12 12.87 31.57
N SER A 1097 24.01 13.23 32.49
CA SER A 1097 24.78 12.28 33.30
C SER A 1097 23.87 11.37 34.12
N ASN A 1098 22.84 11.95 34.75
CA ASN A 1098 21.83 11.21 35.49
C ASN A 1098 21.06 10.25 34.56
N TYR A 1099 20.63 10.73 33.39
CA TYR A 1099 19.96 9.90 32.39
C TYR A 1099 20.85 8.74 31.91
N TYR A 1100 22.13 8.99 31.60
CA TYR A 1100 23.04 7.94 31.13
C TYR A 1100 23.27 6.85 32.16
N GLN A 1101 23.35 7.19 33.45
CA GLN A 1101 23.40 6.18 34.51
C GLN A 1101 22.13 5.33 34.53
N LEU A 1102 20.96 5.96 34.51
CA LEU A 1102 19.67 5.24 34.56
C LEU A 1102 19.42 4.39 33.30
N GLY A 1103 19.79 4.90 32.12
CA GLY A 1103 19.71 4.17 30.87
C GLY A 1103 20.68 2.98 30.83
N TYR A 1104 21.90 3.16 31.34
CA TYR A 1104 22.87 2.06 31.50
C TYR A 1104 22.30 0.95 32.40
N ASP A 1105 21.76 1.32 33.56
CA ASP A 1105 21.15 0.36 34.51
C ASP A 1105 19.96 -0.37 33.87
N ALA A 1106 19.14 0.33 33.07
CA ALA A 1106 18.03 -0.26 32.32
C ALA A 1106 18.48 -1.30 31.28
N VAL A 1107 19.59 -1.07 30.57
CA VAL A 1107 20.16 -2.09 29.67
C VAL A 1107 20.70 -3.28 30.45
N ARG A 1108 21.44 -3.02 31.54
CA ARG A 1108 22.09 -4.06 32.36
C ARG A 1108 21.11 -4.99 33.08
N LYS A 1109 19.87 -4.55 33.30
CA LYS A 1109 18.78 -5.40 33.79
C LYS A 1109 18.52 -6.63 32.91
N TYR A 1110 18.74 -6.53 31.59
CA TYR A 1110 18.39 -7.58 30.63
C TYR A 1110 19.60 -8.23 29.97
N THR A 1111 20.73 -7.53 29.86
CA THR A 1111 21.93 -8.08 29.22
C THR A 1111 23.22 -7.48 29.78
N SER A 1112 24.16 -8.37 30.10
CA SER A 1112 25.57 -8.04 30.38
C SER A 1112 26.43 -8.02 29.12
N ASN A 1113 25.88 -8.39 27.96
CA ASN A 1113 26.65 -8.56 26.73
C ASN A 1113 26.58 -7.34 25.80
N ALA A 1114 25.44 -6.66 25.69
CA ALA A 1114 25.34 -5.50 24.81
C ALA A 1114 26.21 -4.34 25.32
N TYR A 1115 26.92 -3.66 24.41
CA TYR A 1115 27.58 -2.41 24.73
C TYR A 1115 26.55 -1.28 24.94
N VAL A 1116 26.87 -0.31 25.79
CA VAL A 1116 26.02 0.87 26.02
C VAL A 1116 26.77 2.10 25.56
N ILE A 1117 26.19 2.83 24.59
CA ILE A 1117 26.83 3.97 23.95
C ILE A 1117 26.26 5.27 24.53
N LEU A 1118 27.17 6.17 24.91
CA LEU A 1118 26.88 7.50 25.43
C LEU A 1118 27.39 8.52 24.41
N SER A 1119 26.49 9.24 23.75
CA SER A 1119 26.89 10.32 22.84
C SER A 1119 27.48 11.49 23.62
N LYS A 1120 28.58 12.04 23.09
CA LYS A 1120 29.07 13.36 23.50
C LYS A 1120 27.99 14.42 23.25
N ARG A 1121 27.92 15.45 24.10
CA ARG A 1121 27.13 16.64 23.78
C ARG A 1121 27.72 17.43 22.61
N LEU A 1122 26.84 17.89 21.72
CA LEU A 1122 27.18 18.84 20.68
C LEU A 1122 27.33 20.27 21.24
N GLY A 1123 28.01 21.13 20.47
CA GLY A 1123 28.28 22.52 20.84
C GLY A 1123 29.66 22.69 21.48
N ASN A 1124 29.75 23.54 22.50
CA ASN A 1124 31.00 23.89 23.16
C ASN A 1124 31.37 22.91 24.30
N ALA A 1125 30.60 21.84 24.47
CA ALA A 1125 30.82 20.82 25.48
C ALA A 1125 32.16 20.09 25.27
N ASN A 1126 32.82 19.76 26.39
CA ASN A 1126 34.11 19.09 26.40
C ASN A 1126 33.96 17.62 25.93
N SER A 1127 34.80 17.18 24.98
CA SER A 1127 34.84 15.80 24.44
C SER A 1127 34.99 14.73 25.52
N THR A 1128 35.65 15.07 26.63
CA THR A 1128 36.03 14.12 27.68
C THR A 1128 35.09 14.12 28.89
N GLU A 1129 34.03 14.94 28.90
CA GLU A 1129 33.18 15.16 30.08
C GLU A 1129 32.52 13.88 30.63
N PHE A 1130 32.26 12.89 29.77
CA PHE A 1130 31.66 11.61 30.15
C PHE A 1130 32.67 10.50 30.46
N LEU A 1131 33.98 10.70 30.20
CA LEU A 1131 35.00 9.67 30.48
C LEU A 1131 35.01 9.19 31.94
N PRO A 1132 34.88 10.06 32.97
CA PRO A 1132 34.86 9.62 34.35
C PRO A 1132 33.67 8.71 34.67
N ILE A 1133 32.49 9.01 34.12
CA ILE A 1133 31.25 8.26 34.36
C ILE A 1133 31.29 6.93 33.59
N ALA A 1134 31.53 7.01 32.27
CA ALA A 1134 31.57 5.84 31.41
C ALA A 1134 32.70 4.88 31.81
N GLY A 1135 33.80 5.38 32.38
CA GLY A 1135 34.90 4.56 32.89
C GLY A 1135 34.53 3.60 34.01
N ASN A 1136 33.44 3.87 34.73
CA ASN A 1136 32.92 3.01 35.80
C ASN A 1136 31.82 2.06 35.29
N MET A 1137 31.48 2.12 34.00
CA MET A 1137 30.44 1.32 33.38
C MET A 1137 31.09 0.21 32.54
N ASP A 1138 30.82 -1.05 32.90
CA ASP A 1138 31.24 -2.21 32.11
C ASP A 1138 30.61 -2.19 30.72
N ARG A 1139 31.39 -2.50 29.68
CA ARG A 1139 30.99 -2.43 28.26
C ARG A 1139 30.36 -1.10 27.85
N SER A 1140 30.89 0.01 28.33
CA SER A 1140 30.49 1.35 27.88
C SER A 1140 31.29 1.81 26.66
N VAL A 1141 30.70 2.73 25.91
CA VAL A 1141 31.26 3.32 24.69
C VAL A 1141 30.96 4.81 24.68
N ILE A 1142 31.91 5.64 24.22
CA ILE A 1142 31.69 7.05 23.94
C ILE A 1142 31.54 7.24 22.43
N ASP A 1143 30.44 7.88 22.03
CA ASP A 1143 30.21 8.28 20.64
C ASP A 1143 30.69 9.71 20.37
N VAL A 1144 31.35 9.90 19.23
CA VAL A 1144 31.74 11.18 18.66
C VAL A 1144 31.36 11.25 17.19
N HIS A 1145 30.77 12.38 16.77
CA HIS A 1145 30.37 12.62 15.40
C HIS A 1145 31.32 13.61 14.73
N TYR A 1146 31.92 13.19 13.61
CA TYR A 1146 32.95 13.98 12.93
C TYR A 1146 32.56 14.32 11.50
N TYR A 1147 32.23 15.60 11.32
CA TYR A 1147 31.90 16.20 10.04
C TYR A 1147 32.89 17.32 9.67
N ASN A 1148 33.21 17.42 8.38
CA ASN A 1148 33.96 18.54 7.79
C ASN A 1148 33.03 19.42 6.93
N LEU A 1149 31.87 19.78 7.50
CA LEU A 1149 30.77 20.42 6.77
C LEU A 1149 30.16 21.64 7.50
N PHE A 1150 29.86 21.48 8.78
CA PHE A 1150 28.96 22.41 9.51
C PHE A 1150 29.67 23.61 10.15
N SER A 1151 30.83 23.99 9.64
CA SER A 1151 31.59 25.15 10.12
C SER A 1151 32.22 25.89 8.93
N ASP A 1152 32.14 27.21 8.96
CA ASP A 1152 32.66 28.08 7.90
C ASP A 1152 34.16 27.86 7.61
N GLN A 1153 34.90 27.34 8.59
CA GLN A 1153 36.32 26.99 8.38
C GLN A 1153 36.51 25.97 7.25
N PHE A 1154 35.56 25.06 7.05
CA PHE A 1154 35.65 23.99 6.06
C PHE A 1154 35.36 24.48 4.64
N ASN A 1155 34.57 25.55 4.47
CA ASN A 1155 34.18 26.10 3.16
C ASN A 1155 35.38 26.49 2.29
N ASN A 1156 36.54 26.77 2.90
CA ASN A 1156 37.74 27.26 2.24
C ASN A 1156 38.90 26.24 2.22
N LEU A 1157 38.70 25.02 2.74
CA LEU A 1157 39.76 24.01 2.75
C LEU A 1157 39.85 23.31 1.40
N ASN A 1158 41.06 23.20 0.85
CA ASN A 1158 41.33 22.30 -0.27
C ASN A 1158 41.37 20.83 0.19
N ILE A 1159 41.47 19.89 -0.77
CA ILE A 1159 41.46 18.46 -0.48
C ILE A 1159 42.58 18.04 0.49
N GLN A 1160 43.81 18.55 0.32
CA GLN A 1160 44.91 18.17 1.20
C GLN A 1160 44.70 18.70 2.60
N GLN A 1161 44.19 19.93 2.75
CA GLN A 1161 43.86 20.50 4.05
C GLN A 1161 42.74 19.73 4.76
N ASN A 1162 41.74 19.25 4.03
CA ASN A 1162 40.71 18.36 4.59
C ASN A 1162 41.31 17.03 5.10
N ILE A 1163 42.18 16.39 4.30
CA ILE A 1163 42.89 15.17 4.69
C ILE A 1163 43.79 15.41 5.91
N ASP A 1164 44.54 16.49 5.92
CA ASP A 1164 45.44 16.86 7.01
C ASP A 1164 44.65 17.15 8.29
N PHE A 1165 43.48 17.79 8.18
CA PHE A 1165 42.58 18.02 9.31
C PHE A 1165 42.11 16.69 9.93
N VAL A 1166 41.78 15.70 9.11
CA VAL A 1166 41.40 14.36 9.58
C VAL A 1166 42.60 13.66 10.26
N ARG A 1167 43.77 13.66 9.62
CA ARG A 1167 44.98 12.97 10.11
C ARG A 1167 45.61 13.60 11.35
N ASN A 1168 45.43 14.91 11.54
CA ASN A 1168 46.01 15.65 12.65
C ASN A 1168 44.96 15.95 13.71
N THR A 1169 43.96 16.77 13.38
CA THR A 1169 42.98 17.27 14.35
C THR A 1169 42.00 16.19 14.78
N ARG A 1170 41.29 15.52 13.85
CA ARG A 1170 40.32 14.48 14.22
C ARG A 1170 41.00 13.26 14.85
N ALA A 1171 42.21 12.93 14.42
CA ALA A 1171 43.00 11.86 15.05
C ALA A 1171 43.35 12.20 16.52
N ALA A 1172 43.73 13.45 16.81
CA ALA A 1172 43.98 13.89 18.18
C ALA A 1172 42.69 13.89 19.02
N GLU A 1173 41.59 14.43 18.50
CA GLU A 1173 40.29 14.43 19.19
C GLU A 1173 39.78 13.00 19.46
N LEU A 1174 39.92 12.07 18.52
CA LEU A 1174 39.59 10.66 18.75
C LEU A 1174 40.50 10.03 19.82
N GLN A 1175 41.78 10.40 19.86
CA GLN A 1175 42.71 9.90 20.86
C GLN A 1175 42.34 10.36 22.28
N GLU A 1176 41.75 11.55 22.45
CA GLU A 1176 41.31 12.06 23.76
C GLU A 1176 40.24 11.19 24.41
N VAL A 1177 39.34 10.62 23.60
CA VAL A 1177 38.24 9.76 24.07
C VAL A 1177 38.59 8.27 24.01
N THR A 1178 39.75 7.91 23.44
CA THR A 1178 40.20 6.52 23.30
C THR A 1178 41.09 6.10 24.47
N ARG A 1179 40.68 5.08 25.22
CA ARG A 1179 41.50 4.44 26.24
C ARG A 1179 42.28 3.26 25.68
N THR A 1180 43.51 3.08 26.15
CA THR A 1180 44.37 1.95 25.76
C THR A 1180 43.97 0.64 26.44
N ASN A 1181 43.31 0.69 27.60
CA ASN A 1181 42.82 -0.48 28.32
C ASN A 1181 41.51 -0.15 29.05
N GLY A 1182 40.56 -1.08 29.02
CA GLY A 1182 39.27 -0.96 29.72
C GLY A 1182 38.26 -0.08 29.00
N PHE A 1183 37.19 0.24 29.70
CA PHE A 1183 36.07 1.05 29.20
C PHE A 1183 36.24 2.53 29.55
N PRO A 1184 35.57 3.45 28.84
CA PRO A 1184 34.78 3.20 27.64
C PRO A 1184 35.65 2.89 26.42
N LEU A 1185 35.07 2.17 25.46
CA LEU A 1185 35.60 2.14 24.10
C LEU A 1185 35.22 3.44 23.36
N SER A 1186 35.94 3.77 22.30
CA SER A 1186 35.66 4.92 21.45
C SER A 1186 34.94 4.51 20.17
N PHE A 1187 33.90 5.25 19.78
CA PHE A 1187 33.10 5.04 18.58
C PHE A 1187 33.02 6.32 17.77
N VAL A 1188 33.28 6.25 16.47
CA VAL A 1188 32.97 7.35 15.55
C VAL A 1188 31.63 7.03 14.90
N GLY A 1189 30.52 7.34 15.59
CA GLY A 1189 29.17 6.91 15.22
C GLY A 1189 28.59 7.62 14.02
N GLU A 1190 29.11 8.79 13.67
CA GLU A 1190 28.72 9.46 12.43
C GLU A 1190 29.90 10.18 11.77
N TRP A 1191 30.06 9.92 10.47
CA TRP A 1191 30.97 10.63 9.58
C TRP A 1191 30.56 10.41 8.12
N THR A 1192 31.00 11.27 7.21
CA THR A 1192 30.73 11.17 5.77
C THR A 1192 31.95 11.65 4.97
N ALA A 1193 32.05 11.19 3.72
CA ALA A 1193 33.01 11.71 2.75
C ALA A 1193 32.57 13.02 2.09
N ALA A 1194 31.35 13.51 2.37
CA ALA A 1194 30.94 14.84 1.92
C ALA A 1194 31.80 15.94 2.59
N MET A 1195 32.24 16.91 1.78
CA MET A 1195 33.10 18.03 2.20
C MET A 1195 32.42 19.37 1.89
N ALA A 1196 32.62 20.36 2.74
CA ALA A 1196 32.22 21.74 2.43
C ALA A 1196 33.13 22.32 1.35
N GLY A 1197 32.53 22.97 0.34
CA GLY A 1197 33.24 23.52 -0.81
C GLY A 1197 32.69 23.03 -2.14
N SER A 1198 33.28 23.50 -3.25
CA SER A 1198 32.91 23.10 -4.61
C SER A 1198 34.16 22.72 -5.40
N ASN A 1199 33.99 21.90 -6.46
CA ASN A 1199 35.03 21.46 -7.41
C ASN A 1199 35.91 20.25 -7.03
N PHE A 1200 35.54 19.44 -6.03
CA PHE A 1200 36.21 18.17 -5.76
C PHE A 1200 35.86 17.09 -6.79
N GLN A 1201 36.87 16.33 -7.22
CA GLN A 1201 36.70 15.19 -8.12
C GLN A 1201 36.49 13.89 -7.32
N ASP A 1202 36.00 12.84 -7.98
CA ASP A 1202 35.85 11.51 -7.37
C ASP A 1202 37.15 11.01 -6.68
N ALA A 1203 38.31 11.28 -7.29
CA ALA A 1203 39.61 10.92 -6.73
C ALA A 1203 39.91 11.67 -5.42
N ASP A 1204 39.41 12.89 -5.26
CA ASP A 1204 39.54 13.65 -4.02
C ASP A 1204 38.68 13.03 -2.93
N TYR A 1205 37.43 12.68 -3.23
CA TYR A 1205 36.54 11.99 -2.30
C TYR A 1205 37.09 10.63 -1.88
N ALA A 1206 37.67 9.86 -2.80
CA ALA A 1206 38.30 8.59 -2.48
C ALA A 1206 39.49 8.76 -1.51
N ARG A 1207 40.37 9.75 -1.76
CA ARG A 1207 41.49 10.07 -0.87
C ARG A 1207 41.03 10.55 0.50
N PHE A 1208 39.98 11.36 0.56
CA PHE A 1208 39.42 11.86 1.80
C PHE A 1208 38.78 10.73 2.62
N ALA A 1209 37.93 9.92 1.99
CA ALA A 1209 37.30 8.75 2.62
C ALA A 1209 38.35 7.75 3.12
N GLN A 1210 39.43 7.52 2.36
CA GLN A 1210 40.53 6.68 2.79
C GLN A 1210 41.22 7.22 4.07
N ALA A 1211 41.52 8.52 4.12
CA ALA A 1211 42.09 9.14 5.32
C ALA A 1211 41.15 9.03 6.53
N GLN A 1212 39.84 9.17 6.32
CA GLN A 1212 38.83 8.96 7.36
C GLN A 1212 38.80 7.51 7.83
N VAL A 1213 38.77 6.50 6.95
CA VAL A 1213 38.82 5.09 7.34
C VAL A 1213 40.12 4.76 8.09
N GLU A 1214 41.27 5.31 7.68
CA GLU A 1214 42.56 5.12 8.37
C GLU A 1214 42.57 5.70 9.80
N VAL A 1215 41.92 6.84 10.02
CA VAL A 1215 41.88 7.52 11.31
C VAL A 1215 40.77 6.96 12.19
N TYR A 1216 39.54 6.92 11.68
CA TYR A 1216 38.36 6.46 12.41
C TYR A 1216 38.39 4.94 12.65
N GLY A 1217 39.08 4.18 11.81
CA GLY A 1217 39.37 2.76 12.06
C GLY A 1217 40.20 2.47 13.32
N LYS A 1218 40.79 3.50 13.94
CA LYS A 1218 41.48 3.39 15.24
C LYS A 1218 40.52 3.47 16.44
N ALA A 1219 39.27 3.83 16.22
CA ALA A 1219 38.24 3.82 17.25
C ALA A 1219 38.05 2.37 17.75
N THR A 1220 38.10 2.20 19.06
CA THR A 1220 38.23 0.86 19.68
C THR A 1220 36.91 0.08 19.70
N PHE A 1221 35.78 0.75 19.58
CA PHE A 1221 34.47 0.13 19.32
C PHE A 1221 34.17 0.04 17.82
N GLY A 1222 34.67 0.98 17.02
CA GLY A 1222 34.48 1.01 15.57
C GLY A 1222 34.01 2.37 15.06
N TRP A 1223 33.38 2.37 13.88
CA TRP A 1223 32.82 3.57 13.24
C TRP A 1223 31.54 3.24 12.47
N ALA A 1224 30.69 4.25 12.27
CA ALA A 1224 29.49 4.15 11.44
C ALA A 1224 29.40 5.32 10.42
N TYR A 1225 29.31 5.00 9.13
CA TYR A 1225 29.21 6.00 8.06
C TYR A 1225 27.78 6.56 7.98
N TRP A 1226 27.62 7.88 8.01
CA TRP A 1226 26.34 8.56 7.75
C TRP A 1226 26.22 8.94 6.27
N SER A 1227 25.37 8.32 5.47
CA SER A 1227 24.47 7.18 5.74
C SER A 1227 24.69 6.07 4.71
N TYR A 1228 24.06 4.90 4.90
CA TYR A 1228 24.14 3.79 3.98
C TYR A 1228 23.66 4.18 2.56
N LYS A 1229 22.50 4.84 2.46
CA LYS A 1229 21.96 5.42 1.23
C LYS A 1229 20.99 6.57 1.50
N CYS A 1230 20.68 7.31 0.44
CA CYS A 1230 19.74 8.43 0.39
C CYS A 1230 19.36 8.74 -1.06
N ASP A 1231 18.28 9.48 -1.28
CA ASP A 1231 17.73 9.71 -2.62
C ASP A 1231 18.58 10.70 -3.45
N THR A 1232 19.13 11.73 -2.79
CA THR A 1232 19.70 12.89 -3.51
C THR A 1232 21.08 13.33 -3.01
N CYS A 1233 21.68 12.66 -2.02
CA CYS A 1233 22.73 13.27 -1.20
C CYS A 1233 24.20 12.96 -1.59
N GLY A 1234 24.46 12.46 -2.81
CA GLY A 1234 25.83 12.40 -3.35
C GLY A 1234 26.79 11.53 -2.52
N MET A 1235 27.82 12.14 -1.93
CA MET A 1235 28.87 11.47 -1.14
C MET A 1235 28.42 11.07 0.26
N TRP A 1236 27.22 11.47 0.68
CA TRP A 1236 26.59 10.98 1.90
C TRP A 1236 26.03 9.55 1.76
N SER A 1237 26.04 8.94 0.57
CA SER A 1237 25.62 7.54 0.36
C SER A 1237 26.84 6.60 0.32
N LEU A 1238 27.05 5.82 1.38
CA LEU A 1238 28.13 4.82 1.44
C LEU A 1238 27.97 3.77 0.34
N ARG A 1239 26.74 3.33 0.06
CA ARG A 1239 26.45 2.38 -1.01
C ARG A 1239 26.97 2.91 -2.35
N ARG A 1240 26.71 4.18 -2.66
CA ARG A 1240 27.20 4.83 -3.88
C ARG A 1240 28.73 4.94 -3.89
N MET A 1241 29.35 5.23 -2.75
CA MET A 1241 30.81 5.26 -2.63
C MET A 1241 31.44 3.90 -2.96
N ILE A 1242 30.84 2.80 -2.49
CA ILE A 1242 31.28 1.42 -2.75
C ILE A 1242 31.05 1.05 -4.22
N GLU A 1243 29.84 1.28 -4.75
CA GLU A 1243 29.49 0.94 -6.14
C GLU A 1243 30.35 1.69 -7.17
N ARG A 1244 30.82 2.91 -6.83
CA ARG A 1244 31.73 3.70 -7.67
C ARG A 1244 33.21 3.39 -7.43
N GLY A 1245 33.54 2.48 -6.51
CA GLY A 1245 34.92 2.12 -6.16
C GLY A 1245 35.70 3.25 -5.47
N LEU A 1246 35.01 4.20 -4.83
CA LEU A 1246 35.63 5.32 -4.10
C LEU A 1246 36.02 4.93 -2.67
N ILE A 1247 35.41 3.87 -2.14
CA ILE A 1247 35.75 3.28 -0.85
C ILE A 1247 35.73 1.75 -0.97
N ASN A 1248 36.69 1.08 -0.35
CA ASN A 1248 36.75 -0.38 -0.24
C ASN A 1248 37.02 -0.74 1.22
N LEU A 1249 36.22 -1.66 1.76
CA LEU A 1249 36.21 -2.00 3.19
C LEU A 1249 36.67 -3.44 3.47
N HIS A 1250 37.02 -4.21 2.43
CA HIS A 1250 37.58 -5.57 2.56
C HIS A 1250 38.99 -5.59 3.15
#